data_AF-A0A8H7VY84-F1
#
_entry.id   AF-A0A8H7VY84-F1
#
_cell.length_a   1.000
_cell.length_b   1.000
_cell.length_c   1.000
_cell.angle_alpha   90.00
_cell.angle_beta   90.00
_cell.angle_gamma   90.00
#
_symmetry.space_group_name_H-M   'P 1'
#
loop_
_entity.id
_entity.type
_entity.pdbx_description
1 polymer ?
#
loop_
_entity_poly.entity_id
_entity_poly.type
_entity_poly.pdbx_seq_one_letter_code
_entity_poly.pdbx_strand_id
1 'polypeptide(L)'
;MATPQIPFISAPFKKTDDVDWIHPLKKYIARFYQDDPEKYKEETQSFNRLRQDIRGAGKDITGRDLLYRYFGQLELLDLRFPVDEKHVKVLFNWYDAFNNRAISQYSLAFEKASVIFNEAATLSSIASSQNRAETEGRKKAFHYFQASAGMFQYINDNFLHAPSEDLSRETVNVLSELMLVQAQECFLESSIREKTKDGLVAKLASHAAWVYGNLIDSLGDAVTRGVGVDKSWILVCQIKQKFYAAVAQERKAAACELEAKYGECVGRYGAAESAAKEAVKLASGLTSALLSSNHANGTVPTESGHSIQELCKNLAATCSEKFTAATRDNDMIYHETVPQESILTPIDRLKAVKSIPIVELYGPDEMKKVIGVDLFSKLIPISVHESASLYSEEKAKLLRLENERCDIAKAELNASLDYMKLPSSLSKFKDQKQASVSLDNYASPPSDVKSWADQVAAEERRSTSIGDLLNSLTSLRARARQGLDEASLNLDKEMRDCEQGRVKYGDQWTQPPSGPLTNEFRHDINNHRHTLDGASQSDNQLLNRYESVRRNIDILKNGGQSRELEKAYAECISVLADSKTQAGINSLLDIDTEKRDDNLQDKVQRVESILEKLRKIESDRDDTFRDLKDKTMLDDISQLLILNKKANVEQQIFASELEKFRPHQQRISATIQHQQQAIQDLTAAFKALMEGDEAQNLQSQHDKADRLVRNLTSDFNEAKTIYFEIREGLNRGIQFYSGIQDTVDALNRNISRFVTERSNERSRLMDEIESQKSTREQELLRETLNKYTSAPPLPSTQSSSSVSQLSNLTRQLSMTEPSAPYNSGYTPAPPPKPQAFQQQQPPSPYGIYGASTTAVTSNYGTSTFQPTQPIQQQYTRPAYNNQPNYQPQYQQPPQGNKAYAMILATIFAISLLALLSNLTPRPSFFNDVSETEKSIKVNTEPISAKDWIPKKWGRLGKEIEQAISDNVRIAKRKNGDERILLTAVANQGMAEYTLNWIESLKKTGLDDKFLVFAIDQDMVETMKKHGYGKQVVLIPSEWFHIELSDTFEPWLSTGYTPITHSKSLVVERLLYTDVTVWFSDVDIVFTSTSIYDYLLMKLNSRKQTETLFSQETEQKIINSGFYIMRPTDSNKRILAASIYIQDSEADKKPQVTQQRAMNRVLDDLNLNYQTSTIALLDLSLFPHGRMYFDLNIPTKYGMTPMMVHANYRKGDNKKKDLIKFGLWYI
;
A
#
# COMPACT_ATOMS: atom_id res chain seq x y z
N MET A 1 -23.49 47.47 -44.92
CA MET A 1 -22.64 47.88 -43.78
C MET A 1 -22.54 46.70 -42.83
N ALA A 2 -21.42 46.50 -42.15
CA ALA A 2 -21.34 45.49 -41.10
C ALA A 2 -22.13 45.98 -39.88
N THR A 3 -23.03 45.15 -39.35
CA THR A 3 -23.67 45.42 -38.05
C THR A 3 -22.59 45.46 -36.97
N PRO A 4 -22.47 46.52 -36.15
CA PRO A 4 -21.59 46.49 -34.98
C PRO A 4 -21.89 45.27 -34.09
N GLN A 5 -20.86 44.74 -33.43
CA GLN A 5 -20.97 43.53 -32.62
C GLN A 5 -21.03 43.91 -31.13
N ILE A 6 -21.84 43.20 -30.35
CA ILE A 6 -21.90 43.43 -28.90
C ILE A 6 -20.56 42.98 -28.30
N PRO A 7 -19.87 43.80 -27.49
CA PRO A 7 -18.60 43.44 -26.89
C PRO A 7 -18.76 42.35 -25.82
N PHE A 8 -17.75 41.52 -25.65
CA PHE A 8 -17.67 40.51 -24.59
C PHE A 8 -16.57 40.84 -23.59
N ILE A 9 -16.73 40.37 -22.37
CA ILE A 9 -15.76 40.52 -21.27
C ILE A 9 -14.97 39.22 -21.19
N SER A 10 -13.66 39.25 -21.45
CA SER A 10 -12.78 38.09 -21.19
C SER A 10 -12.27 38.12 -19.74
N ALA A 11 -12.07 36.96 -19.13
CA ALA A 11 -11.47 36.87 -17.81
C ALA A 11 -10.00 37.39 -17.80
N PRO A 12 -9.52 37.97 -16.69
CA PRO A 12 -8.11 38.34 -16.54
C PRO A 12 -7.22 37.09 -16.43
N PHE A 13 -5.90 37.28 -16.58
CA PHE A 13 -4.90 36.21 -16.58
C PHE A 13 -4.03 36.29 -15.32
N LYS A 14 -3.86 35.17 -14.60
CA LYS A 14 -2.95 35.06 -13.44
C LYS A 14 -1.51 35.06 -13.92
N LYS A 15 -0.61 35.69 -13.17
CA LYS A 15 0.85 35.69 -13.43
C LYS A 15 1.54 34.72 -12.47
N THR A 16 2.74 34.25 -12.82
CA THR A 16 3.51 33.32 -11.98
C THR A 16 5.01 33.45 -12.20
N ASP A 17 5.78 33.18 -11.16
CA ASP A 17 7.25 33.27 -11.16
C ASP A 17 7.94 32.00 -11.68
N ASP A 18 9.26 32.06 -11.69
CA ASP A 18 10.16 30.94 -11.90
C ASP A 18 10.06 29.92 -10.76
N VAL A 19 9.92 28.65 -11.13
CA VAL A 19 9.84 27.50 -10.21
C VAL A 19 10.81 26.44 -10.72
N ASP A 20 11.67 25.89 -9.84
CA ASP A 20 12.54 24.76 -10.19
C ASP A 20 11.87 23.42 -9.89
N TRP A 21 11.58 22.66 -10.94
CA TRP A 21 11.14 21.28 -10.84
C TRP A 21 12.31 20.27 -10.81
N ILE A 22 13.51 20.66 -11.23
CA ILE A 22 14.62 19.72 -11.48
C ILE A 22 15.21 19.22 -10.16
N HIS A 23 15.55 20.10 -9.21
CA HIS A 23 16.12 19.67 -7.94
C HIS A 23 15.13 18.83 -7.09
N PRO A 24 13.85 19.21 -6.91
CA PRO A 24 12.91 18.43 -6.11
C PRO A 24 12.63 17.03 -6.70
N LEU A 25 12.42 16.92 -8.02
CA LEU A 25 12.15 15.63 -8.68
C LEU A 25 13.37 14.71 -8.61
N LYS A 26 14.59 15.20 -8.91
CA LYS A 26 15.82 14.37 -8.79
C LYS A 26 16.07 13.88 -7.37
N LYS A 27 15.81 14.72 -6.36
CA LYS A 27 15.94 14.36 -4.95
C LYS A 27 14.89 13.32 -4.52
N TYR A 28 13.69 13.36 -5.09
CA TYR A 28 12.67 12.33 -4.87
C TYR A 28 13.06 11.00 -5.52
N ILE A 29 13.55 11.01 -6.77
CA ILE A 29 14.00 9.82 -7.49
C ILE A 29 15.13 9.11 -6.73
N ALA A 30 16.16 9.85 -6.32
CA ALA A 30 17.27 9.30 -5.53
C ALA A 30 16.82 8.62 -4.21
N ARG A 31 15.78 9.16 -3.56
CA ARG A 31 15.39 8.74 -2.20
C ARG A 31 14.30 7.66 -2.18
N PHE A 32 13.33 7.72 -3.09
CA PHE A 32 12.17 6.83 -3.10
C PHE A 32 12.30 5.74 -4.17
N TYR A 33 12.74 6.09 -5.37
CA TYR A 33 12.94 5.11 -6.46
C TYR A 33 14.32 4.42 -6.42
N GLN A 34 15.28 4.95 -5.64
CA GLN A 34 16.66 4.45 -5.50
C GLN A 34 17.43 4.29 -6.83
N ASP A 35 16.98 4.98 -7.89
CA ASP A 35 17.56 4.94 -9.23
C ASP A 35 18.35 6.23 -9.54
N ASP A 36 19.28 6.15 -10.50
CA ASP A 36 20.23 7.22 -10.83
C ASP A 36 19.51 8.49 -11.35
N PRO A 37 19.57 9.64 -10.65
CA PRO A 37 18.84 10.84 -11.07
C PRO A 37 19.32 11.49 -12.38
N GLU A 38 20.45 11.05 -12.92
CA GLU A 38 20.92 11.48 -14.24
C GLU A 38 20.23 10.73 -15.41
N LYS A 39 19.64 9.55 -15.17
CA LYS A 39 18.86 8.81 -16.20
C LYS A 39 17.59 9.52 -16.65
N TYR A 40 17.06 10.42 -15.80
CA TYR A 40 15.81 11.17 -16.01
C TYR A 40 16.02 12.67 -16.21
N LYS A 41 17.23 13.05 -16.66
CA LYS A 41 17.68 14.44 -16.77
C LYS A 41 16.99 15.19 -17.90
N GLU A 42 16.78 14.54 -19.04
CA GLU A 42 16.15 15.16 -20.22
C GLU A 42 14.64 15.33 -19.99
N GLU A 43 14.02 14.37 -19.31
CA GLU A 43 12.62 14.35 -18.89
C GLU A 43 12.33 15.47 -17.88
N THR A 44 13.14 15.57 -16.82
CA THR A 44 13.02 16.63 -15.81
C THR A 44 13.29 18.03 -16.39
N GLN A 45 14.27 18.17 -17.29
CA GLN A 45 14.51 19.44 -18.00
C GLN A 45 13.37 19.79 -18.96
N SER A 46 12.80 18.82 -19.67
CA SER A 46 11.67 19.02 -20.59
C SER A 46 10.40 19.45 -19.84
N PHE A 47 10.11 18.83 -18.69
CA PHE A 47 8.98 19.23 -17.85
C PHE A 47 9.17 20.65 -17.28
N ASN A 48 10.38 20.97 -16.79
CA ASN A 48 10.70 22.31 -16.32
C ASN A 48 10.59 23.37 -17.44
N ARG A 49 10.96 23.01 -18.68
CA ARG A 49 10.79 23.88 -19.85
C ARG A 49 9.33 24.14 -20.18
N LEU A 50 8.46 23.12 -20.17
CA LEU A 50 7.01 23.32 -20.38
C LEU A 50 6.42 24.32 -19.38
N ARG A 51 6.88 24.30 -18.11
CA ARG A 51 6.49 25.30 -17.10
C ARG A 51 7.02 26.72 -17.39
N GLN A 52 8.12 26.86 -18.11
CA GLN A 52 8.60 28.17 -18.55
C GLN A 52 7.86 28.65 -19.80
N ASP A 53 7.57 27.76 -20.74
CA ASP A 53 6.83 28.09 -21.96
C ASP A 53 5.41 28.65 -21.63
N ILE A 54 4.73 28.18 -20.57
CA ILE A 54 3.44 28.75 -20.16
C ILE A 54 3.53 30.18 -19.57
N ARG A 55 4.70 30.66 -19.13
CA ARG A 55 4.88 32.06 -18.69
C ARG A 55 4.95 33.03 -19.86
N GLY A 56 5.36 32.53 -21.04
CA GLY A 56 5.33 33.25 -22.31
C GLY A 56 4.05 33.05 -23.12
N ALA A 57 3.04 32.34 -22.60
CA ALA A 57 1.82 32.04 -23.33
C ALA A 57 0.99 33.31 -23.60
N GLY A 58 0.86 33.67 -24.89
CA GLY A 58 -0.08 34.70 -25.36
C GLY A 58 -1.54 34.25 -25.25
N LYS A 59 -2.49 35.18 -25.44
CA LYS A 59 -3.94 34.92 -25.37
C LYS A 59 -4.50 34.21 -26.62
N ASP A 60 -3.67 33.40 -27.26
CA ASP A 60 -3.83 32.86 -28.61
C ASP A 60 -3.95 31.33 -28.60
N ILE A 61 -4.27 30.74 -29.75
CA ILE A 61 -4.39 29.27 -29.92
C ILE A 61 -3.09 28.55 -29.50
N THR A 62 -1.92 29.12 -29.79
CA THR A 62 -0.63 28.58 -29.35
C THR A 62 -0.48 28.57 -27.82
N GLY A 63 -0.99 29.60 -27.13
CA GLY A 63 -0.98 29.67 -25.67
C GLY A 63 -1.92 28.65 -25.03
N ARG A 64 -3.11 28.46 -25.61
CA ARG A 64 -4.06 27.39 -25.26
C ARG A 64 -3.39 26.01 -25.33
N ASP A 65 -2.68 25.73 -26.42
CA ASP A 65 -2.07 24.41 -26.64
C ASP A 65 -0.88 24.13 -25.71
N LEU A 66 -0.12 25.17 -25.34
CA LEU A 66 0.91 25.07 -24.29
C LEU A 66 0.32 24.80 -22.91
N LEU A 67 -0.79 25.48 -22.55
CA LEU A 67 -1.50 25.27 -21.29
C LEU A 67 -2.08 23.86 -21.20
N TYR A 68 -2.82 23.41 -22.22
CA TYR A 68 -3.34 22.04 -22.32
C TYR A 68 -2.24 20.99 -22.19
N ARG A 69 -1.09 21.20 -22.85
CA ARG A 69 0.05 20.28 -22.78
C ARG A 69 0.65 20.22 -21.39
N TYR A 70 0.86 21.36 -20.74
CA TYR A 70 1.41 21.40 -19.39
C TYR A 70 0.44 20.83 -18.35
N PHE A 71 -0.86 21.15 -18.43
CA PHE A 71 -1.88 20.59 -17.54
C PHE A 71 -2.03 19.06 -17.70
N GLY A 72 -2.02 18.54 -18.94
CA GLY A 72 -2.03 17.10 -19.18
C GLY A 72 -0.80 16.39 -18.60
N GLN A 73 0.39 16.97 -18.74
CA GLN A 73 1.62 16.42 -18.14
C GLN A 73 1.63 16.59 -16.59
N LEU A 74 0.95 17.61 -16.03
CA LEU A 74 0.73 17.74 -14.58
C LEU A 74 -0.20 16.65 -14.01
N GLU A 75 -1.25 16.24 -14.72
CA GLU A 75 -2.07 15.08 -14.31
C GLU A 75 -1.28 13.77 -14.39
N LEU A 76 -0.46 13.58 -15.42
CA LEU A 76 0.43 12.40 -15.51
C LEU A 76 1.50 12.38 -14.42
N LEU A 77 2.06 13.54 -14.06
CA LEU A 77 3.04 13.67 -12.96
C LEU A 77 2.40 13.35 -11.60
N ASP A 78 1.18 13.82 -11.34
CA ASP A 78 0.42 13.58 -10.10
C ASP A 78 0.16 12.09 -9.81
N LEU A 79 0.01 11.27 -10.86
CA LEU A 79 -0.08 9.81 -10.71
C LEU A 79 1.23 9.18 -10.19
N ARG A 80 2.39 9.81 -10.47
CA ARG A 80 3.73 9.26 -10.22
C ARG A 80 4.49 9.90 -9.05
N PHE A 81 4.18 11.15 -8.72
CA PHE A 81 4.86 11.94 -7.69
C PHE A 81 3.85 12.62 -6.76
N PRO A 82 3.81 12.28 -5.45
CA PRO A 82 3.02 13.04 -4.49
C PRO A 82 3.70 14.40 -4.22
N VAL A 83 3.21 15.45 -4.87
CA VAL A 83 3.73 16.82 -4.73
C VAL A 83 3.04 17.52 -3.55
N ASP A 84 3.45 17.09 -2.36
CA ASP A 84 3.10 17.64 -1.05
C ASP A 84 4.30 18.27 -0.36
N GLU A 85 4.04 19.14 0.63
CA GLU A 85 5.06 19.70 1.52
C GLU A 85 5.96 18.66 2.22
N LYS A 86 5.47 17.42 2.41
CA LYS A 86 6.22 16.31 3.04
C LYS A 86 7.08 15.49 2.07
N HIS A 87 6.83 15.60 0.77
CA HIS A 87 7.32 14.68 -0.25
C HIS A 87 8.16 15.42 -1.31
N VAL A 88 7.54 15.88 -2.39
CA VAL A 88 8.19 16.74 -3.40
C VAL A 88 7.85 18.21 -3.12
N LYS A 89 8.64 18.84 -2.25
CA LYS A 89 8.39 20.23 -1.82
C LYS A 89 8.79 21.24 -2.91
N VAL A 90 7.82 21.65 -3.72
CA VAL A 90 7.92 22.71 -4.76
C VAL A 90 7.09 23.92 -4.33
N LEU A 91 7.62 25.14 -4.40
CA LEU A 91 6.88 26.36 -4.06
C LEU A 91 6.31 27.01 -5.33
N PHE A 92 4.98 27.03 -5.45
CA PHE A 92 4.27 27.70 -6.54
C PHE A 92 3.87 29.10 -6.11
N ASN A 93 4.45 30.14 -6.70
CA ASN A 93 4.00 31.51 -6.49
C ASN A 93 3.12 31.98 -7.65
N TRP A 94 1.91 32.45 -7.33
CA TRP A 94 0.94 32.95 -8.29
C TRP A 94 0.40 34.31 -7.84
N TYR A 95 0.15 35.17 -8.81
CA TYR A 95 -0.46 36.48 -8.60
C TYR A 95 -1.95 36.43 -8.92
N ASP A 96 -2.77 36.95 -8.02
CA ASP A 96 -4.22 37.10 -8.20
C ASP A 96 -4.55 37.92 -9.46
N ALA A 97 -5.49 37.43 -10.27
CA ALA A 97 -5.78 37.98 -11.59
C ALA A 97 -6.45 39.37 -11.56
N PHE A 98 -7.10 39.74 -10.45
CA PHE A 98 -7.78 41.02 -10.28
C PHE A 98 -6.93 42.01 -9.48
N ASN A 99 -6.43 41.59 -8.31
CA ASN A 99 -5.73 42.47 -7.37
C ASN A 99 -4.20 42.35 -7.37
N ASN A 100 -3.62 41.44 -8.18
CA ASN A 100 -2.17 41.22 -8.33
C ASN A 100 -1.41 40.95 -7.01
N ARG A 101 -2.07 40.46 -5.95
CA ARG A 101 -1.38 39.99 -4.74
C ARG A 101 -0.69 38.65 -5.00
N ALA A 102 0.55 38.50 -4.54
CA ALA A 102 1.29 37.25 -4.60
C ALA A 102 0.80 36.28 -3.50
N ILE A 103 0.54 35.03 -3.89
CA ILE A 103 0.11 33.95 -3.01
C ILE A 103 0.93 32.70 -3.36
N SER A 104 1.65 32.18 -2.37
CA SER A 104 2.61 31.09 -2.55
C SER A 104 2.20 29.83 -1.78
N GLN A 105 2.18 28.66 -2.43
CA GLN A 105 1.83 27.39 -1.79
C GLN A 105 2.69 26.22 -2.26
N TYR A 106 2.74 25.16 -1.43
CA TYR A 106 3.42 23.90 -1.73
C TYR A 106 2.51 22.80 -2.32
N SER A 107 1.27 23.12 -2.69
CA SER A 107 0.29 22.12 -3.17
C SER A 107 0.16 22.13 -4.69
N LEU A 108 0.25 20.95 -5.30
CA LEU A 108 -0.02 20.75 -6.73
C LEU A 108 -1.45 21.14 -7.13
N ALA A 109 -2.40 21.06 -6.20
CA ALA A 109 -3.78 21.47 -6.42
C ALA A 109 -3.87 22.96 -6.79
N PHE A 110 -3.09 23.82 -6.11
CA PHE A 110 -3.07 25.26 -6.36
C PHE A 110 -2.44 25.62 -7.72
N GLU A 111 -1.39 24.90 -8.11
CA GLU A 111 -0.77 24.99 -9.44
C GLU A 111 -1.77 24.58 -10.53
N LYS A 112 -2.41 23.41 -10.38
CA LYS A 112 -3.44 22.92 -11.31
C LYS A 112 -4.62 23.90 -11.47
N ALA A 113 -5.20 24.37 -10.36
CA ALA A 113 -6.30 25.34 -10.38
C ALA A 113 -5.90 26.64 -11.09
N SER A 114 -4.67 27.13 -10.87
CA SER A 114 -4.17 28.36 -11.49
C SER A 114 -3.89 28.20 -12.99
N VAL A 115 -3.43 27.02 -13.43
CA VAL A 115 -3.28 26.70 -14.86
C VAL A 115 -4.65 26.61 -15.54
N ILE A 116 -5.64 25.89 -14.96
CA ILE A 116 -7.00 25.81 -15.51
C ILE A 116 -7.67 27.19 -15.57
N PHE A 117 -7.43 28.07 -14.59
CA PHE A 117 -7.93 29.45 -14.62
C PHE A 117 -7.38 30.23 -15.82
N ASN A 118 -6.08 30.08 -16.11
CA ASN A 118 -5.45 30.69 -17.29
C ASN A 118 -5.89 30.04 -18.61
N GLU A 119 -6.16 28.74 -18.62
CA GLU A 119 -6.77 28.01 -19.75
C GLU A 119 -8.16 28.58 -20.06
N ALA A 120 -9.03 28.70 -19.04
CA ALA A 120 -10.35 29.29 -19.15
C ALA A 120 -10.31 30.76 -19.59
N ALA A 121 -9.36 31.56 -19.05
CA ALA A 121 -9.15 32.93 -19.46
C ALA A 121 -8.70 33.04 -20.93
N THR A 122 -7.79 32.18 -21.37
CA THR A 122 -7.35 32.09 -22.78
C THR A 122 -8.53 31.78 -23.69
N LEU A 123 -9.34 30.77 -23.36
CA LEU A 123 -10.55 30.45 -24.14
C LEU A 123 -11.54 31.63 -24.19
N SER A 124 -11.74 32.36 -23.09
CA SER A 124 -12.59 33.56 -23.09
C SER A 124 -12.07 34.69 -23.99
N SER A 125 -10.74 34.82 -24.12
CA SER A 125 -10.09 35.81 -24.99
C SER A 125 -10.06 35.39 -26.46
N ILE A 126 -9.92 34.09 -26.74
CA ILE A 126 -10.10 33.55 -28.10
C ILE A 126 -11.56 33.71 -28.53
N ALA A 127 -12.52 33.46 -27.64
CA ALA A 127 -13.95 33.62 -27.91
C ALA A 127 -14.36 35.08 -28.16
N SER A 128 -13.85 36.03 -27.36
CA SER A 128 -14.17 37.46 -27.51
C SER A 128 -13.63 38.05 -28.83
N SER A 129 -12.47 37.57 -29.29
CA SER A 129 -11.80 38.00 -30.51
C SER A 129 -12.30 37.35 -31.82
N GLN A 130 -13.19 36.33 -31.77
CA GLN A 130 -13.76 35.76 -32.99
C GLN A 130 -14.67 36.76 -33.73
N ASN A 131 -14.51 36.86 -35.05
CA ASN A 131 -15.39 37.65 -35.92
C ASN A 131 -16.81 37.05 -35.99
N ARG A 132 -17.80 37.66 -35.34
CA ARG A 132 -19.19 37.15 -35.30
C ARG A 132 -20.06 37.49 -36.50
N ALA A 133 -19.51 38.19 -37.51
CA ALA A 133 -20.18 38.33 -38.79
C ALA A 133 -20.40 36.95 -39.45
N GLU A 134 -19.38 36.10 -39.39
CA GLU A 134 -19.38 34.74 -39.95
C GLU A 134 -20.07 33.73 -39.02
N THR A 135 -20.77 32.77 -39.62
CA THR A 135 -21.45 31.71 -38.86
C THR A 135 -20.47 30.78 -38.15
N GLU A 136 -19.31 30.47 -38.76
CA GLU A 136 -18.26 29.69 -38.12
C GLU A 136 -17.59 30.44 -36.96
N GLY A 137 -17.44 31.77 -37.07
CA GLY A 137 -16.96 32.61 -35.97
C GLY A 137 -17.90 32.60 -34.77
N ARG A 138 -19.23 32.67 -35.00
CA ARG A 138 -20.24 32.53 -33.93
C ARG A 138 -20.21 31.14 -33.29
N LYS A 139 -20.11 30.05 -34.07
CA LYS A 139 -19.97 28.68 -33.53
C LYS A 139 -18.72 28.51 -32.66
N LYS A 140 -17.58 29.03 -33.11
CA LYS A 140 -16.31 28.97 -32.37
C LYS A 140 -16.37 29.77 -31.07
N ALA A 141 -16.90 31.00 -31.11
CA ALA A 141 -17.10 31.80 -29.90
C ALA A 141 -18.03 31.09 -28.89
N PHE A 142 -19.16 30.58 -29.37
CA PHE A 142 -20.12 29.81 -28.57
C PHE A 142 -19.46 28.62 -27.86
N HIS A 143 -18.74 27.76 -28.60
CA HIS A 143 -18.06 26.60 -28.04
C HIS A 143 -16.97 26.98 -27.03
N TYR A 144 -16.12 27.97 -27.34
CA TYR A 144 -15.06 28.40 -26.43
C TYR A 144 -15.57 29.05 -25.14
N PHE A 145 -16.71 29.76 -25.19
CA PHE A 145 -17.38 30.25 -23.97
C PHE A 145 -17.98 29.11 -23.13
N GLN A 146 -18.61 28.10 -23.75
CA GLN A 146 -19.09 26.91 -23.03
C GLN A 146 -17.95 26.11 -22.37
N ALA A 147 -16.80 26.01 -23.05
CA ALA A 147 -15.60 25.36 -22.55
C ALA A 147 -14.98 26.13 -21.37
N SER A 148 -14.81 27.45 -21.52
CA SER A 148 -14.34 28.35 -20.45
C SER A 148 -15.25 28.28 -19.20
N ALA A 149 -16.58 28.29 -19.40
CA ALA A 149 -17.54 28.10 -18.32
C ALA A 149 -17.38 26.75 -17.59
N GLY A 150 -17.14 25.68 -18.34
CA GLY A 150 -16.90 24.33 -17.80
C GLY A 150 -15.61 24.22 -17.00
N MET A 151 -14.54 24.90 -17.42
CA MET A 151 -13.28 24.98 -16.68
C MET A 151 -13.45 25.73 -15.36
N PHE A 152 -14.13 26.88 -15.35
CA PHE A 152 -14.46 27.57 -14.11
C PHE A 152 -15.35 26.72 -13.20
N GLN A 153 -16.36 26.03 -13.74
CA GLN A 153 -17.19 25.13 -12.93
C GLN A 153 -16.37 24.00 -12.30
N TYR A 154 -15.45 23.36 -13.05
CA TYR A 154 -14.55 22.35 -12.51
C TYR A 154 -13.65 22.89 -11.37
N ILE A 155 -13.20 24.15 -11.47
CA ILE A 155 -12.47 24.81 -10.37
C ILE A 155 -13.37 24.93 -9.13
N ASN A 156 -14.61 25.41 -9.29
CA ASN A 156 -15.55 25.54 -8.18
C ASN A 156 -15.79 24.17 -7.50
N ASP A 157 -16.14 23.15 -8.29
CA ASP A 157 -16.53 21.83 -7.79
C ASP A 157 -15.38 21.12 -7.05
N ASN A 158 -14.14 21.17 -7.57
CA ASN A 158 -13.01 20.40 -7.02
C ASN A 158 -12.19 21.14 -5.93
N PHE A 159 -12.12 22.48 -5.95
CA PHE A 159 -11.21 23.24 -5.08
C PHE A 159 -11.97 23.96 -3.96
N LEU A 160 -12.41 23.18 -2.96
CA LEU A 160 -13.17 23.62 -1.78
C LEU A 160 -12.47 24.64 -0.87
N HIS A 161 -11.14 24.72 -0.91
CA HIS A 161 -10.32 25.53 -0.01
C HIS A 161 -9.43 26.50 -0.79
N ALA A 162 -10.07 27.44 -1.47
CA ALA A 162 -9.41 28.48 -2.25
C ALA A 162 -8.55 29.40 -1.35
N PRO A 163 -7.24 29.60 -1.66
CA PRO A 163 -6.37 30.50 -0.91
C PRO A 163 -6.32 31.94 -1.48
N SER A 164 -6.97 32.18 -2.61
CA SER A 164 -7.01 33.46 -3.31
C SER A 164 -8.45 33.87 -3.63
N GLU A 165 -8.72 35.17 -3.59
CA GLU A 165 -10.05 35.74 -3.86
C GLU A 165 -10.53 35.46 -5.29
N ASP A 166 -9.60 35.38 -6.25
CA ASP A 166 -9.88 35.00 -7.64
C ASP A 166 -10.23 33.50 -7.85
N LEU A 167 -9.87 32.61 -6.92
CA LEU A 167 -10.25 31.19 -6.91
C LEU A 167 -11.42 30.90 -5.94
N SER A 168 -11.93 31.89 -5.21
CA SER A 168 -13.09 31.73 -4.33
C SER A 168 -14.32 31.23 -5.11
N ARG A 169 -15.15 30.39 -4.46
CA ARG A 169 -16.30 29.74 -5.11
C ARG A 169 -17.28 30.75 -5.69
N GLU A 170 -17.45 31.88 -5.02
CA GLU A 170 -18.32 32.98 -5.40
C GLU A 170 -17.79 33.68 -6.66
N THR A 171 -16.49 34.03 -6.69
CA THR A 171 -15.86 34.68 -7.86
C THR A 171 -15.79 33.74 -9.06
N VAL A 172 -15.46 32.47 -8.85
CA VAL A 172 -15.39 31.46 -9.90
C VAL A 172 -16.79 31.11 -10.45
N ASN A 173 -17.83 31.09 -9.62
CA ASN A 173 -19.20 30.93 -10.10
C ASN A 173 -19.65 32.14 -10.95
N VAL A 174 -19.35 33.37 -10.51
CA VAL A 174 -19.63 34.58 -11.29
C VAL A 174 -18.91 34.55 -12.64
N LEU A 175 -17.66 34.07 -12.70
CA LEU A 175 -16.94 33.87 -13.97
C LEU A 175 -17.59 32.80 -14.86
N SER A 176 -17.99 31.65 -14.30
CA SER A 176 -18.69 30.60 -15.05
C SER A 176 -20.03 31.08 -15.62
N GLU A 177 -20.86 31.75 -14.79
CA GLU A 177 -22.13 32.33 -15.23
C GLU A 177 -21.94 33.44 -16.28
N LEU A 178 -20.91 34.29 -16.14
CA LEU A 178 -20.56 35.31 -17.12
C LEU A 178 -20.18 34.70 -18.49
N MET A 179 -19.46 33.58 -18.50
CA MET A 179 -19.13 32.85 -19.73
C MET A 179 -20.38 32.17 -20.33
N LEU A 180 -21.23 31.55 -19.51
CA LEU A 180 -22.47 30.92 -19.97
C LEU A 180 -23.45 31.92 -20.59
N VAL A 181 -23.58 33.12 -20.03
CA VAL A 181 -24.46 34.13 -20.61
C VAL A 181 -23.88 34.70 -21.91
N GLN A 182 -22.55 34.86 -22.05
CA GLN A 182 -21.91 35.26 -23.32
C GLN A 182 -22.06 34.19 -24.42
N ALA A 183 -22.02 32.90 -24.07
CA ALA A 183 -22.43 31.84 -24.99
C ALA A 183 -23.93 31.95 -25.35
N GLN A 184 -24.80 32.28 -24.40
CA GLN A 184 -26.23 32.50 -24.66
C GLN A 184 -26.48 33.73 -25.56
N GLU A 185 -25.64 34.77 -25.48
CA GLU A 185 -25.60 35.90 -26.45
C GLU A 185 -25.21 35.41 -27.85
N CYS A 186 -24.14 34.62 -27.99
CA CYS A 186 -23.71 34.09 -29.30
C CYS A 186 -24.80 33.25 -29.99
N PHE A 187 -25.52 32.43 -29.22
CA PHE A 187 -26.65 31.64 -29.72
C PHE A 187 -27.84 32.51 -30.11
N LEU A 188 -28.11 33.58 -29.35
CA LEU A 188 -29.17 34.56 -29.64
C LEU A 188 -28.86 35.37 -30.91
N GLU A 189 -27.61 35.81 -31.12
CA GLU A 189 -27.17 36.48 -32.34
C GLU A 189 -27.41 35.61 -33.59
N SER A 190 -27.12 34.30 -33.53
CA SER A 190 -27.40 33.40 -34.66
C SER A 190 -28.90 33.15 -34.82
N SER A 191 -29.64 32.93 -33.73
CA SER A 191 -31.11 32.74 -33.74
C SER A 191 -31.87 33.90 -34.38
N ILE A 192 -31.39 35.14 -34.19
CA ILE A 192 -31.93 36.36 -34.81
C ILE A 192 -31.57 36.43 -36.30
N ARG A 193 -30.31 36.13 -36.68
CA ARG A 193 -29.85 36.15 -38.08
C ARG A 193 -30.52 35.06 -38.93
N GLU A 194 -30.79 33.90 -38.33
CA GLU A 194 -31.44 32.74 -38.95
C GLU A 194 -32.97 32.85 -39.01
N LYS A 195 -33.55 33.96 -38.51
CA LYS A 195 -34.99 34.23 -38.46
C LYS A 195 -35.80 33.10 -37.82
N THR A 196 -35.30 32.56 -36.72
CA THR A 196 -36.06 31.63 -35.87
C THR A 196 -37.30 32.33 -35.28
N LYS A 197 -38.35 31.56 -34.95
CA LYS A 197 -39.63 32.10 -34.47
C LYS A 197 -39.43 33.10 -33.33
N ASP A 198 -39.94 34.33 -33.45
CA ASP A 198 -39.69 35.41 -32.48
C ASP A 198 -40.15 35.05 -31.04
N GLY A 199 -41.20 34.23 -30.90
CA GLY A 199 -41.64 33.69 -29.61
C GLY A 199 -40.63 32.74 -28.92
N LEU A 200 -39.63 32.21 -29.63
CA LEU A 200 -38.48 31.50 -29.06
C LEU A 200 -37.35 32.48 -28.73
N VAL A 201 -37.04 33.39 -29.65
CA VAL A 201 -36.03 34.46 -29.49
C VAL A 201 -36.31 35.28 -28.21
N ALA A 202 -37.58 35.61 -27.96
CA ALA A 202 -38.01 36.31 -26.75
C ALA A 202 -37.67 35.55 -25.46
N LYS A 203 -37.82 34.22 -25.43
CA LYS A 203 -37.53 33.39 -24.24
C LYS A 203 -36.03 33.27 -23.96
N LEU A 204 -35.22 33.25 -25.02
CA LEU A 204 -33.76 33.26 -24.95
C LEU A 204 -33.23 34.63 -24.45
N ALA A 205 -33.73 35.73 -25.02
CA ALA A 205 -33.39 37.08 -24.61
C ALA A 205 -33.84 37.39 -23.17
N SER A 206 -35.03 36.94 -22.77
CA SER A 206 -35.52 37.08 -21.39
C SER A 206 -34.65 36.32 -20.38
N HIS A 207 -34.15 35.13 -20.74
CA HIS A 207 -33.21 34.40 -19.90
C HIS A 207 -31.87 35.13 -19.78
N ALA A 208 -31.29 35.63 -20.89
CA ALA A 208 -30.06 36.40 -20.87
C ALA A 208 -30.18 37.68 -20.01
N ALA A 209 -31.27 38.44 -20.16
CA ALA A 209 -31.55 39.62 -19.36
C ALA A 209 -31.66 39.31 -17.85
N TRP A 210 -32.29 38.18 -17.50
CA TRP A 210 -32.39 37.75 -16.10
C TRP A 210 -31.03 37.34 -15.51
N VAL A 211 -30.22 36.55 -16.24
CA VAL A 211 -28.87 36.15 -15.76
C VAL A 211 -27.96 37.38 -15.60
N TYR A 212 -28.02 38.37 -16.51
CA TYR A 212 -27.31 39.63 -16.31
C TYR A 212 -27.76 40.39 -15.07
N GLY A 213 -29.04 40.28 -14.66
CA GLY A 213 -29.52 40.80 -13.37
C GLY A 213 -28.77 40.18 -12.20
N ASN A 214 -28.83 38.86 -12.06
CA ASN A 214 -28.15 38.13 -10.99
C ASN A 214 -26.63 38.41 -10.95
N LEU A 215 -26.00 38.54 -12.13
CA LEU A 215 -24.58 38.88 -12.25
C LEU A 215 -24.26 40.30 -11.75
N ILE A 216 -25.14 41.29 -11.93
CA ILE A 216 -24.91 42.66 -11.43
C ILE A 216 -24.84 42.67 -9.90
N ASP A 217 -25.77 41.97 -9.24
CA ASP A 217 -25.79 41.85 -7.78
C ASP A 217 -24.54 41.09 -7.28
N SER A 218 -24.24 39.94 -7.90
CA SER A 218 -23.10 39.09 -7.53
C SER A 218 -21.73 39.77 -7.76
N LEU A 219 -21.61 40.60 -8.81
CA LEU A 219 -20.44 41.45 -9.05
C LEU A 219 -20.35 42.61 -8.05
N GLY A 220 -21.49 43.18 -7.63
CA GLY A 220 -21.55 44.18 -6.56
C GLY A 220 -21.03 43.63 -5.22
N ASP A 221 -21.45 42.42 -4.86
CA ASP A 221 -20.94 41.72 -3.68
C ASP A 221 -19.44 41.39 -3.80
N ALA A 222 -18.96 40.97 -4.98
CA ALA A 222 -17.54 40.73 -5.23
C ALA A 222 -16.67 42.01 -5.10
N VAL A 223 -17.17 43.16 -5.56
CA VAL A 223 -16.53 44.46 -5.32
C VAL A 223 -16.54 44.81 -3.83
N THR A 224 -17.63 44.53 -3.12
CA THR A 224 -17.76 44.78 -1.67
C THR A 224 -16.83 43.89 -0.82
N ARG A 225 -16.60 42.63 -1.24
CA ARG A 225 -15.57 41.75 -0.65
C ARG A 225 -14.14 42.20 -0.92
N GLY A 226 -13.91 43.14 -1.86
CA GLY A 226 -12.59 43.66 -2.17
C GLY A 226 -11.79 42.83 -3.19
N VAL A 227 -12.45 41.97 -3.97
CA VAL A 227 -11.81 41.10 -4.99
C VAL A 227 -10.98 41.91 -6.01
N GLY A 228 -11.38 43.15 -6.28
CA GLY A 228 -10.69 44.05 -7.21
C GLY A 228 -11.29 44.10 -8.62
N VAL A 229 -12.50 43.56 -8.79
CA VAL A 229 -13.25 43.61 -10.06
C VAL A 229 -13.52 45.06 -10.48
N ASP A 230 -13.30 45.35 -11.75
CA ASP A 230 -13.51 46.69 -12.32
C ASP A 230 -15.01 47.03 -12.42
N LYS A 231 -15.37 48.26 -12.02
CA LYS A 231 -16.74 48.79 -12.13
C LYS A 231 -17.23 48.87 -13.58
N SER A 232 -16.32 48.89 -14.56
CA SER A 232 -16.68 48.77 -15.98
C SER A 232 -17.46 47.48 -16.29
N TRP A 233 -17.16 46.36 -15.62
CA TRP A 233 -17.87 45.08 -15.82
C TRP A 233 -19.33 45.18 -15.38
N ILE A 234 -19.58 45.78 -14.21
CA ILE A 234 -20.94 46.02 -13.69
C ILE A 234 -21.73 46.88 -14.69
N LEU A 235 -21.14 47.96 -15.19
CA LEU A 235 -21.80 48.85 -16.15
C LEU A 235 -22.09 48.16 -17.50
N VAL A 236 -21.18 47.33 -18.02
CA VAL A 236 -21.42 46.54 -19.23
C VAL A 236 -22.55 45.52 -19.01
N CYS A 237 -22.59 44.85 -17.85
CA CYS A 237 -23.68 43.95 -17.49
C CYS A 237 -25.03 44.68 -17.36
N GLN A 238 -25.07 45.88 -16.76
CA GLN A 238 -26.27 46.73 -16.68
C GLN A 238 -26.79 47.14 -18.07
N ILE A 239 -25.90 47.52 -18.98
CA ILE A 239 -26.27 47.86 -20.36
C ILE A 239 -26.83 46.62 -21.08
N LYS A 240 -26.15 45.46 -20.98
CA LYS A 240 -26.61 44.19 -21.58
C LYS A 240 -27.95 43.73 -20.99
N GLN A 241 -28.16 43.84 -19.68
CA GLN A 241 -29.42 43.53 -19.01
C GLN A 241 -30.59 44.29 -19.63
N LYS A 242 -30.48 45.62 -19.75
CA LYS A 242 -31.53 46.49 -20.31
C LYS A 242 -31.69 46.30 -21.81
N PHE A 243 -30.59 46.09 -22.54
CA PHE A 243 -30.60 45.77 -23.97
C PHE A 243 -31.38 44.46 -24.27
N TYR A 244 -31.08 43.36 -23.56
CA TYR A 244 -31.80 42.10 -23.77
C TYR A 244 -33.22 42.10 -23.22
N ALA A 245 -33.52 42.90 -22.19
CA ALA A 245 -34.90 43.13 -21.77
C ALA A 245 -35.72 43.80 -22.90
N ALA A 246 -35.16 44.82 -23.55
CA ALA A 246 -35.78 45.47 -24.70
C ALA A 246 -35.95 44.50 -25.89
N VAL A 247 -34.91 43.72 -26.25
CA VAL A 247 -35.01 42.70 -27.32
C VAL A 247 -36.06 41.62 -26.99
N ALA A 248 -36.16 41.17 -25.73
CA ALA A 248 -37.15 40.18 -25.33
C ALA A 248 -38.59 40.69 -25.52
N GLN A 249 -38.86 41.93 -25.13
CA GLN A 249 -40.17 42.55 -25.30
C GLN A 249 -40.46 42.88 -26.78
N GLU A 250 -39.47 43.38 -27.55
CA GLU A 250 -39.58 43.63 -29.01
C GLU A 250 -40.00 42.38 -29.78
N ARG A 251 -39.44 41.22 -29.40
CA ARG A 251 -39.72 39.91 -30.02
C ARG A 251 -41.02 39.28 -29.51
N LYS A 252 -41.37 39.42 -28.23
CA LYS A 252 -42.68 38.93 -27.76
C LYS A 252 -43.82 39.81 -28.28
N ALA A 253 -43.63 41.11 -28.47
CA ALA A 253 -44.60 41.98 -29.14
C ALA A 253 -44.87 41.54 -30.58
N ALA A 254 -43.81 41.31 -31.38
CA ALA A 254 -43.95 40.77 -32.75
C ALA A 254 -44.63 39.39 -32.78
N ALA A 255 -44.39 38.53 -31.78
CA ALA A 255 -45.12 37.28 -31.66
C ALA A 255 -46.60 37.48 -31.28
N CYS A 256 -46.98 38.53 -30.54
CA CYS A 256 -48.37 38.84 -30.21
C CYS A 256 -49.12 39.49 -31.39
N GLU A 257 -48.42 40.24 -32.24
CA GLU A 257 -48.91 40.73 -33.53
C GLU A 257 -49.34 39.57 -34.44
N LEU A 258 -48.53 38.50 -34.50
CA LEU A 258 -48.86 37.25 -35.20
C LEU A 258 -49.95 36.41 -34.50
N GLU A 259 -50.15 36.59 -33.19
CA GLU A 259 -51.29 36.03 -32.43
C GLU A 259 -52.56 36.91 -32.53
N ALA A 260 -52.52 38.01 -33.31
CA ALA A 260 -53.59 39.00 -33.46
C ALA A 260 -54.08 39.65 -32.14
N LYS A 261 -53.14 39.95 -31.23
CA LYS A 261 -53.38 40.63 -29.94
C LYS A 261 -52.71 42.01 -29.94
N TYR A 262 -53.35 42.97 -30.58
CA TYR A 262 -52.76 44.27 -30.88
C TYR A 262 -52.61 45.16 -29.63
N GLY A 263 -53.56 45.09 -28.68
CA GLY A 263 -53.45 45.79 -27.41
C GLY A 263 -52.27 45.32 -26.57
N GLU A 264 -52.10 44.00 -26.40
CA GLU A 264 -50.95 43.40 -25.69
C GLU A 264 -49.61 43.68 -26.42
N CYS A 265 -49.65 43.78 -27.75
CA CYS A 265 -48.51 44.15 -28.58
C CYS A 265 -48.03 45.59 -28.32
N VAL A 266 -48.94 46.59 -28.33
CA VAL A 266 -48.61 48.00 -28.02
C VAL A 266 -48.02 48.14 -26.61
N GLY A 267 -48.63 47.49 -25.61
CA GLY A 267 -48.12 47.50 -24.23
C GLY A 267 -46.70 46.96 -24.12
N ARG A 268 -46.38 45.87 -24.81
CA ARG A 268 -45.01 45.31 -24.87
C ARG A 268 -44.03 46.18 -25.65
N TYR A 269 -44.45 46.84 -26.73
CA TYR A 269 -43.57 47.77 -27.45
C TYR A 269 -43.24 49.02 -26.61
N GLY A 270 -44.17 49.53 -25.79
CA GLY A 270 -43.89 50.59 -24.83
C GLY A 270 -42.84 50.19 -23.78
N ALA A 271 -42.96 48.99 -23.21
CA ALA A 271 -41.96 48.43 -22.29
C ALA A 271 -40.58 48.24 -22.96
N ALA A 272 -40.56 47.76 -24.21
CA ALA A 272 -39.34 47.61 -25.00
C ALA A 272 -38.64 48.96 -25.27
N GLU A 273 -39.41 50.01 -25.58
CA GLU A 273 -38.89 51.35 -25.83
C GLU A 273 -38.31 52.00 -24.57
N SER A 274 -39.00 51.83 -23.42
CA SER A 274 -38.55 52.28 -22.10
C SER A 274 -37.19 51.66 -21.74
N ALA A 275 -37.08 50.33 -21.79
CA ALA A 275 -35.84 49.61 -21.50
C ALA A 275 -34.69 49.98 -22.46
N ALA A 276 -34.99 50.23 -23.75
CA ALA A 276 -33.99 50.66 -24.72
C ALA A 276 -33.48 52.10 -24.44
N LYS A 277 -34.37 53.03 -24.04
CA LYS A 277 -33.99 54.39 -23.64
C LYS A 277 -33.09 54.40 -22.40
N GLU A 278 -33.35 53.52 -21.42
CA GLU A 278 -32.46 53.31 -20.28
C GLU A 278 -31.09 52.75 -20.69
N ALA A 279 -31.06 51.77 -21.60
CA ALA A 279 -29.80 51.20 -22.11
C ALA A 279 -28.92 52.26 -22.82
N VAL A 280 -29.53 53.15 -23.62
CA VAL A 280 -28.81 54.28 -24.25
C VAL A 280 -28.24 55.25 -23.21
N LYS A 281 -29.00 55.55 -22.16
CA LYS A 281 -28.54 56.42 -21.06
C LYS A 281 -27.32 55.82 -20.37
N LEU A 282 -27.35 54.53 -20.00
CA LEU A 282 -26.23 53.83 -19.38
C LEU A 282 -25.01 53.74 -20.32
N ALA A 283 -25.23 53.41 -21.60
CA ALA A 283 -24.16 53.32 -22.59
C ALA A 283 -23.44 54.67 -22.83
N SER A 284 -24.10 55.81 -22.57
CA SER A 284 -23.44 57.13 -22.66
C SER A 284 -22.34 57.34 -21.63
N GLY A 285 -22.41 56.70 -20.46
CA GLY A 285 -21.39 56.75 -19.42
C GLY A 285 -20.27 55.70 -19.56
N LEU A 286 -20.41 54.74 -20.47
CA LEU A 286 -19.45 53.62 -20.59
C LEU A 286 -18.10 54.06 -21.15
N THR A 287 -18.07 54.91 -22.18
CA THR A 287 -16.81 55.34 -22.80
C THR A 287 -15.92 56.11 -21.82
N SER A 288 -16.49 56.97 -20.96
CA SER A 288 -15.74 57.65 -19.89
C SER A 288 -15.30 56.71 -18.77
N ALA A 289 -16.09 55.67 -18.45
CA ALA A 289 -15.68 54.64 -17.50
C ALA A 289 -14.49 53.82 -18.02
N LEU A 290 -14.54 53.33 -19.26
CA LEU A 290 -13.48 52.53 -19.91
C LEU A 290 -12.17 53.30 -20.14
N LEU A 291 -12.21 54.63 -20.15
CA LEU A 291 -11.01 55.49 -20.20
C LEU A 291 -10.43 55.80 -18.81
N SER A 292 -11.18 55.54 -17.74
CA SER A 292 -10.78 55.79 -16.34
C SER A 292 -10.28 54.52 -15.62
N SER A 293 -10.50 53.35 -16.21
CA SER A 293 -10.07 52.04 -15.72
C SER A 293 -8.62 51.74 -16.11
N ASN A 294 -7.82 51.27 -15.15
CA ASN A 294 -6.43 50.84 -15.36
C ASN A 294 -6.37 49.51 -16.17
N HIS A 295 -6.61 49.57 -17.48
CA HIS A 295 -6.72 48.41 -18.37
C HIS A 295 -5.38 47.72 -18.72
N ALA A 296 -4.54 47.43 -17.72
CA ALA A 296 -3.27 46.71 -17.87
C ALA A 296 -3.42 45.28 -18.44
N ASN A 297 -4.61 44.67 -18.33
CA ASN A 297 -4.87 43.28 -18.71
C ASN A 297 -5.80 43.11 -19.95
N GLY A 298 -6.31 44.19 -20.54
CA GLY A 298 -7.12 44.17 -21.77
C GLY A 298 -8.30 43.18 -21.74
N THR A 299 -9.21 43.32 -20.76
CA THR A 299 -10.38 42.43 -20.55
C THR A 299 -11.65 42.89 -21.26
N VAL A 300 -11.69 44.16 -21.68
CA VAL A 300 -12.69 44.75 -22.59
C VAL A 300 -11.93 45.64 -23.59
N PRO A 301 -12.10 45.47 -24.92
CA PRO A 301 -11.44 46.34 -25.90
C PRO A 301 -11.94 47.78 -25.82
N THR A 302 -11.08 48.80 -25.89
CA THR A 302 -11.46 50.22 -25.70
C THR A 302 -12.49 50.72 -26.74
N GLU A 303 -12.42 50.21 -27.98
CA GLU A 303 -13.34 50.55 -29.08
C GLU A 303 -14.78 50.00 -28.87
N SER A 304 -14.96 49.11 -27.89
CA SER A 304 -16.25 48.52 -27.51
C SER A 304 -17.29 49.57 -27.10
N GLY A 305 -16.86 50.65 -26.45
CA GLY A 305 -17.76 51.66 -25.87
C GLY A 305 -18.62 52.34 -26.93
N HIS A 306 -18.04 52.68 -28.09
CA HIS A 306 -18.80 53.24 -29.21
C HIS A 306 -19.69 52.20 -29.88
N SER A 307 -19.19 50.98 -30.09
CA SER A 307 -19.94 49.88 -30.73
C SER A 307 -21.24 49.54 -29.99
N ILE A 308 -21.20 49.42 -28.66
CA ILE A 308 -22.40 49.13 -27.86
C ILE A 308 -23.33 50.35 -27.73
N GLN A 309 -22.78 51.57 -27.73
CA GLN A 309 -23.59 52.80 -27.73
C GLN A 309 -24.39 52.95 -29.05
N GLU A 310 -23.78 52.62 -30.19
CA GLU A 310 -24.46 52.61 -31.49
C GLU A 310 -25.57 51.56 -31.52
N LEU A 311 -25.29 50.33 -31.05
CA LEU A 311 -26.29 49.27 -30.97
C LEU A 311 -27.49 49.63 -30.08
N CYS A 312 -27.26 50.25 -28.92
CA CYS A 312 -28.35 50.70 -28.05
C CYS A 312 -29.20 51.79 -28.74
N LYS A 313 -28.58 52.73 -29.47
CA LYS A 313 -29.29 53.77 -30.24
C LYS A 313 -30.14 53.16 -31.37
N ASN A 314 -29.57 52.22 -32.12
CA ASN A 314 -30.25 51.55 -33.23
C ASN A 314 -31.43 50.70 -32.74
N LEU A 315 -31.29 50.00 -31.60
CA LEU A 315 -32.40 49.29 -30.96
C LEU A 315 -33.48 50.26 -30.47
N ALA A 316 -33.11 51.35 -29.79
CA ALA A 316 -34.07 52.33 -29.30
C ALA A 316 -34.88 53.00 -30.44
N ALA A 317 -34.22 53.32 -31.56
CA ALA A 317 -34.90 53.81 -32.77
C ALA A 317 -35.89 52.79 -33.32
N THR A 318 -35.47 51.52 -33.46
CA THR A 318 -36.32 50.42 -33.96
C THR A 318 -37.54 50.17 -33.06
N CYS A 319 -37.36 50.18 -31.73
CA CYS A 319 -38.46 50.04 -30.78
C CYS A 319 -39.44 51.23 -30.85
N SER A 320 -38.93 52.46 -31.00
CA SER A 320 -39.75 53.68 -31.07
C SER A 320 -40.57 53.74 -32.38
N GLU A 321 -39.97 53.35 -33.51
CA GLU A 321 -40.65 53.21 -34.79
C GLU A 321 -41.79 52.17 -34.72
N LYS A 322 -41.50 50.96 -34.21
CA LYS A 322 -42.50 49.90 -34.04
C LYS A 322 -43.60 50.27 -33.05
N PHE A 323 -43.26 50.89 -31.93
CA PHE A 323 -44.25 51.39 -30.97
C PHE A 323 -45.18 52.43 -31.61
N THR A 324 -44.61 53.37 -32.38
CA THR A 324 -45.40 54.40 -33.09
C THR A 324 -46.30 53.80 -34.18
N ALA A 325 -45.83 52.77 -34.89
CA ALA A 325 -46.63 52.04 -35.88
C ALA A 325 -47.77 51.24 -35.21
N ALA A 326 -47.46 50.38 -34.25
CA ALA A 326 -48.46 49.56 -33.55
C ALA A 326 -49.50 50.40 -32.81
N THR A 327 -49.10 51.54 -32.22
CA THR A 327 -50.04 52.48 -31.58
C THR A 327 -50.97 53.10 -32.62
N ARG A 328 -50.44 53.58 -33.74
CA ARG A 328 -51.26 54.13 -34.85
C ARG A 328 -52.25 53.11 -35.38
N ASP A 329 -51.82 51.87 -35.59
CA ASP A 329 -52.66 50.83 -36.17
C ASP A 329 -53.71 50.35 -35.15
N ASN A 330 -53.41 50.35 -33.84
CA ASN A 330 -54.42 50.15 -32.81
C ASN A 330 -55.42 51.30 -32.75
N ASP A 331 -54.97 52.55 -32.79
CA ASP A 331 -55.81 53.75 -32.70
C ASP A 331 -56.63 54.04 -33.98
N MET A 332 -56.28 53.44 -35.12
CA MET A 332 -56.98 53.61 -36.40
C MET A 332 -57.76 52.37 -36.86
N ILE A 333 -57.37 51.17 -36.43
CA ILE A 333 -57.93 49.90 -36.92
C ILE A 333 -58.52 49.08 -35.76
N TYR A 334 -57.67 48.58 -34.85
CA TYR A 334 -58.06 47.50 -33.95
C TYR A 334 -58.82 47.93 -32.69
N HIS A 335 -58.53 49.11 -32.17
CA HIS A 335 -59.15 49.71 -30.97
C HIS A 335 -59.10 48.81 -29.72
N GLU A 336 -58.10 47.94 -29.59
CA GLU A 336 -57.94 47.08 -28.41
C GLU A 336 -57.43 47.86 -27.20
N THR A 337 -57.85 47.44 -26.00
CA THR A 337 -57.41 48.04 -24.74
C THR A 337 -55.95 47.68 -24.45
N VAL A 338 -55.07 48.68 -24.43
CA VAL A 338 -53.64 48.50 -24.09
C VAL A 338 -53.49 48.17 -22.59
N PRO A 339 -52.96 46.99 -22.21
CA PRO A 339 -52.71 46.64 -20.82
C PRO A 339 -51.47 47.36 -20.28
N GLN A 340 -51.49 47.72 -19.00
CA GLN A 340 -50.33 48.30 -18.32
C GLN A 340 -49.22 47.26 -18.11
N GLU A 341 -47.96 47.73 -18.04
CA GLU A 341 -46.76 46.86 -17.95
C GLU A 341 -46.80 45.89 -16.75
N SER A 342 -47.43 46.28 -15.65
CA SER A 342 -47.63 45.48 -14.44
C SER A 342 -48.64 44.32 -14.60
N ILE A 343 -49.45 44.33 -15.65
CA ILE A 343 -50.49 43.33 -15.95
C ILE A 343 -50.05 42.37 -17.06
N LEU A 344 -48.99 42.71 -17.81
CA LEU A 344 -48.44 41.87 -18.88
C LEU A 344 -47.96 40.52 -18.34
N THR A 345 -48.23 39.46 -19.11
CA THR A 345 -47.70 38.12 -18.80
C THR A 345 -46.16 38.12 -18.86
N PRO A 346 -45.45 37.66 -17.80
CA PRO A 346 -44.00 37.54 -17.84
C PRO A 346 -43.54 36.61 -18.97
N ILE A 347 -42.41 36.93 -19.60
CA ILE A 347 -41.84 36.08 -20.66
C ILE A 347 -41.16 34.87 -20.01
N ASP A 348 -41.54 33.66 -20.44
CA ASP A 348 -40.86 32.41 -20.08
C ASP A 348 -39.35 32.49 -20.36
N ARG A 349 -38.52 31.97 -19.45
CA ARG A 349 -37.06 32.01 -19.60
C ARG A 349 -36.55 30.65 -20.06
N LEU A 350 -35.85 30.60 -21.20
CA LEU A 350 -35.26 29.37 -21.73
C LEU A 350 -33.73 29.40 -21.63
N LYS A 351 -33.16 28.51 -20.81
CA LYS A 351 -31.72 28.24 -20.76
C LYS A 351 -31.35 27.26 -21.88
N ALA A 352 -30.85 27.75 -23.01
CA ALA A 352 -30.38 26.90 -24.11
C ALA A 352 -28.94 26.39 -23.89
N VAL A 353 -28.14 27.09 -23.07
CA VAL A 353 -26.71 26.82 -22.91
C VAL A 353 -26.40 26.07 -21.60
N LYS A 354 -25.53 25.06 -21.71
CA LYS A 354 -24.87 24.38 -20.58
C LYS A 354 -23.36 24.54 -20.69
N SER A 355 -22.67 24.45 -19.56
CA SER A 355 -21.21 24.22 -19.49
C SER A 355 -20.88 22.86 -20.10
N ILE A 356 -19.71 22.74 -20.75
CA ILE A 356 -19.19 21.45 -21.19
C ILE A 356 -18.33 20.89 -20.04
N PRO A 357 -18.61 19.69 -19.50
CA PRO A 357 -17.77 19.08 -18.46
C PRO A 357 -16.34 18.88 -18.97
N ILE A 358 -15.33 19.09 -18.11
CA ILE A 358 -13.91 18.91 -18.51
C ILE A 358 -13.66 17.52 -19.13
N VAL A 359 -14.28 16.46 -18.61
CA VAL A 359 -14.14 15.09 -19.14
C VAL A 359 -14.63 14.97 -20.61
N GLU A 360 -15.67 15.71 -20.99
CA GLU A 360 -16.20 15.74 -22.36
C GLU A 360 -15.38 16.66 -23.27
N LEU A 361 -14.79 17.72 -22.71
CA LEU A 361 -13.88 18.62 -23.43
C LEU A 361 -12.50 17.97 -23.70
N TYR A 362 -12.10 16.99 -22.88
CA TYR A 362 -10.75 16.40 -22.86
C TYR A 362 -10.62 15.11 -23.71
N GLY A 363 -11.62 14.77 -24.53
CA GLY A 363 -11.48 13.66 -25.48
C GLY A 363 -12.43 13.70 -26.68
N PRO A 364 -12.06 13.07 -27.82
CA PRO A 364 -10.88 12.23 -28.03
C PRO A 364 -9.84 12.82 -29.00
N ASP A 365 -8.71 12.11 -29.11
CA ASP A 365 -7.72 12.14 -30.20
C ASP A 365 -6.88 13.42 -30.43
N GLU A 366 -7.46 14.62 -30.51
CA GLU A 366 -6.65 15.86 -30.66
C GLU A 366 -5.79 16.12 -29.42
N MET A 367 -6.36 16.01 -28.23
CA MET A 367 -5.62 16.30 -26.99
C MET A 367 -4.48 15.28 -26.73
N LYS A 368 -4.61 14.02 -27.18
CA LYS A 368 -3.50 13.05 -27.13
C LYS A 368 -2.31 13.48 -28.01
N LYS A 369 -2.56 14.17 -29.12
CA LYS A 369 -1.52 14.75 -30.00
C LYS A 369 -0.90 16.01 -29.38
N VAL A 370 -1.67 16.81 -28.64
CA VAL A 370 -1.20 18.04 -27.98
C VAL A 370 -0.41 17.76 -26.69
N ILE A 371 -0.88 16.88 -25.80
CA ILE A 371 -0.16 16.48 -24.58
C ILE A 371 1.15 15.74 -24.95
N GLY A 372 1.08 14.90 -25.98
CA GLY A 372 2.16 14.02 -26.40
C GLY A 372 2.33 12.79 -25.51
N VAL A 373 3.49 12.15 -25.61
CA VAL A 373 3.87 11.00 -24.79
C VAL A 373 4.15 11.45 -23.34
N ASP A 374 3.82 10.60 -22.36
CA ASP A 374 4.17 10.80 -20.95
C ASP A 374 5.71 10.86 -20.77
N LEU A 375 6.20 12.02 -20.33
CA LEU A 375 7.61 12.27 -20.08
C LEU A 375 8.20 11.31 -19.04
N PHE A 376 7.40 10.88 -18.05
CA PHE A 376 7.83 10.03 -16.95
C PHE A 376 7.34 8.58 -17.08
N SER A 377 6.96 8.17 -18.30
CA SER A 377 6.52 6.80 -18.65
C SER A 377 7.33 5.68 -17.98
N LYS A 378 8.66 5.81 -17.98
CA LYS A 378 9.65 4.90 -17.37
C LYS A 378 9.53 4.72 -15.85
N LEU A 379 9.09 5.74 -15.11
CA LEU A 379 9.09 5.76 -13.64
C LEU A 379 7.77 5.19 -13.09
N ILE A 380 7.73 3.88 -12.90
CA ILE A 380 6.57 3.15 -12.37
C ILE A 380 6.50 3.36 -10.84
N PRO A 381 5.37 3.83 -10.27
CA PRO A 381 5.25 4.06 -8.83
C PRO A 381 5.34 2.78 -7.98
N ILE A 382 5.84 2.89 -6.75
CA ILE A 382 5.95 1.73 -5.83
C ILE A 382 4.59 1.06 -5.59
N SER A 383 3.50 1.84 -5.44
CA SER A 383 2.13 1.29 -5.34
C SER A 383 1.67 0.52 -6.59
N VAL A 384 2.24 0.82 -7.76
CA VAL A 384 2.01 0.05 -8.99
C VAL A 384 2.89 -1.19 -9.03
N HIS A 385 4.12 -1.15 -8.49
CA HIS A 385 4.90 -2.37 -8.28
C HIS A 385 4.27 -3.30 -7.24
N GLU A 386 3.65 -2.78 -6.18
CA GLU A 386 2.89 -3.54 -5.19
C GLU A 386 1.65 -4.21 -5.82
N SER A 387 0.79 -3.46 -6.51
CA SER A 387 -0.39 -4.01 -7.18
C SER A 387 -0.05 -4.92 -8.37
N ALA A 388 1.02 -4.65 -9.12
CA ALA A 388 1.53 -5.56 -10.14
C ALA A 388 2.16 -6.84 -9.53
N SER A 389 2.73 -6.76 -8.31
CA SER A 389 3.19 -7.94 -7.57
C SER A 389 2.01 -8.79 -7.07
N LEU A 390 0.93 -8.15 -6.58
CA LEU A 390 -0.31 -8.84 -6.23
C LEU A 390 -0.95 -9.52 -7.45
N TYR A 391 -1.01 -8.84 -8.59
CA TYR A 391 -1.47 -9.44 -9.86
C TYR A 391 -0.56 -10.58 -10.34
N SER A 392 0.75 -10.45 -10.15
CA SER A 392 1.71 -11.54 -10.41
C SER A 392 1.50 -12.72 -9.45
N GLU A 393 1.08 -12.48 -8.21
CA GLU A 393 0.68 -13.51 -7.25
C GLU A 393 -0.65 -14.17 -7.65
N GLU A 394 -1.63 -13.42 -8.15
CA GLU A 394 -2.88 -13.97 -8.71
C GLU A 394 -2.65 -14.82 -9.96
N LYS A 395 -1.79 -14.36 -10.88
CA LYS A 395 -1.28 -15.18 -12.00
C LYS A 395 -0.57 -16.44 -11.52
N ALA A 396 0.30 -16.33 -10.51
CA ALA A 396 1.00 -17.48 -9.96
C ALA A 396 0.04 -18.45 -9.26
N LYS A 397 -1.03 -17.97 -8.60
CA LYS A 397 -2.11 -18.81 -8.06
C LYS A 397 -2.88 -19.52 -9.16
N LEU A 398 -3.26 -18.82 -10.24
CA LEU A 398 -3.91 -19.43 -11.41
C LEU A 398 -3.02 -20.50 -12.05
N LEU A 399 -1.75 -20.18 -12.30
CA LEU A 399 -0.80 -21.11 -12.92
C LEU A 399 -0.54 -22.34 -12.02
N ARG A 400 -0.43 -22.15 -10.70
CA ARG A 400 -0.31 -23.26 -9.73
C ARG A 400 -1.56 -24.13 -9.72
N LEU A 401 -2.76 -23.54 -9.71
CA LEU A 401 -4.02 -24.27 -9.70
C LEU A 401 -4.21 -25.10 -10.98
N GLU A 402 -3.94 -24.52 -12.16
CA GLU A 402 -4.03 -25.27 -13.42
C GLU A 402 -2.92 -26.32 -13.54
N ASN A 403 -1.72 -26.06 -12.99
CA ASN A 403 -0.67 -27.07 -12.89
C ASN A 403 -1.10 -28.25 -12.00
N GLU A 404 -1.61 -27.97 -10.80
CA GLU A 404 -2.14 -28.98 -9.87
C GLU A 404 -3.26 -29.81 -10.52
N ARG A 405 -4.17 -29.18 -11.26
CA ARG A 405 -5.21 -29.90 -12.03
C ARG A 405 -4.62 -30.78 -13.13
N CYS A 406 -3.54 -30.36 -13.79
CA CYS A 406 -2.84 -31.17 -14.77
C CYS A 406 -2.12 -32.36 -14.12
N ASP A 407 -1.45 -32.14 -12.99
CA ASP A 407 -0.68 -33.16 -12.27
C ASP A 407 -1.60 -34.18 -11.57
N ILE A 408 -2.74 -33.76 -10.99
CA ILE A 408 -3.78 -34.66 -10.50
C ILE A 408 -4.31 -35.54 -11.65
N ALA A 409 -4.57 -34.97 -12.83
CA ALA A 409 -5.04 -35.75 -13.97
C ALA A 409 -3.95 -36.69 -14.54
N LYS A 410 -2.67 -36.33 -14.46
CA LYS A 410 -1.54 -37.25 -14.74
C LYS A 410 -1.46 -38.38 -13.71
N ALA A 411 -1.63 -38.07 -12.43
CA ALA A 411 -1.64 -39.08 -11.37
C ALA A 411 -2.84 -40.04 -11.50
N GLU A 412 -4.03 -39.55 -11.84
CA GLU A 412 -5.22 -40.37 -12.15
C GLU A 412 -4.95 -41.32 -13.33
N LEU A 413 -4.33 -40.82 -14.40
CA LEU A 413 -3.95 -41.63 -15.56
C LEU A 413 -2.92 -42.70 -15.19
N ASN A 414 -1.84 -42.33 -14.50
CA ASN A 414 -0.78 -43.26 -14.12
C ASN A 414 -1.29 -44.33 -13.14
N ALA A 415 -2.06 -43.95 -12.11
CA ALA A 415 -2.68 -44.91 -11.20
C ALA A 415 -3.66 -45.87 -11.91
N SER A 416 -4.37 -45.40 -12.94
CA SER A 416 -5.23 -46.24 -13.78
C SER A 416 -4.42 -47.22 -14.63
N LEU A 417 -3.31 -46.78 -15.23
CA LEU A 417 -2.39 -47.62 -16.00
C LEU A 417 -1.70 -48.68 -15.13
N ASP A 418 -1.26 -48.30 -13.92
CA ASP A 418 -0.67 -49.21 -12.93
C ASP A 418 -1.69 -50.25 -12.42
N TYR A 419 -2.93 -49.83 -12.15
CA TYR A 419 -4.03 -50.74 -11.78
C TYR A 419 -4.31 -51.78 -12.89
N MET A 420 -4.29 -51.35 -14.15
CA MET A 420 -4.40 -52.23 -15.32
C MET A 420 -3.08 -52.92 -15.70
N LYS A 421 -1.98 -52.64 -15.00
CA LYS A 421 -0.62 -53.14 -15.30
C LYS A 421 -0.22 -52.94 -16.78
N LEU A 422 -0.65 -51.83 -17.40
CA LEU A 422 -0.32 -51.46 -18.78
C LEU A 422 0.85 -50.45 -18.78
N PRO A 423 1.82 -50.53 -19.71
CA PRO A 423 1.85 -51.39 -20.89
C PRO A 423 2.40 -52.81 -20.63
N SER A 424 2.96 -53.10 -19.46
CA SER A 424 3.75 -54.30 -19.17
C SER A 424 3.01 -55.64 -19.25
N SER A 425 1.67 -55.63 -19.25
CA SER A 425 0.85 -56.82 -19.51
C SER A 425 0.61 -57.04 -21.01
N LEU A 426 0.60 -55.97 -21.81
CA LEU A 426 0.34 -56.02 -23.24
C LEU A 426 1.55 -56.56 -24.03
N SER A 427 2.78 -56.28 -23.58
CA SER A 427 3.98 -56.97 -24.07
C SER A 427 3.95 -58.46 -23.73
N LYS A 428 3.51 -58.86 -22.52
CA LYS A 428 3.42 -60.28 -22.12
C LYS A 428 2.47 -61.09 -23.01
N PHE A 429 1.36 -60.52 -23.47
CA PHE A 429 0.50 -61.17 -24.48
C PHE A 429 1.14 -61.25 -25.88
N LYS A 430 2.05 -60.33 -26.21
CA LYS A 430 2.77 -60.30 -27.51
C LYS A 430 3.89 -61.34 -27.58
N ASP A 431 4.52 -61.64 -26.44
CA ASP A 431 5.67 -62.56 -26.33
C ASP A 431 5.28 -64.05 -26.22
N GLN A 432 3.98 -64.39 -26.30
CA GLN A 432 3.46 -65.77 -26.28
C GLN A 432 4.07 -66.68 -27.37
N LYS A 433 4.78 -66.12 -28.36
CA LYS A 433 5.55 -66.85 -29.39
C LYS A 433 6.84 -67.51 -28.89
N GLN A 434 7.34 -67.22 -27.68
CA GLN A 434 8.63 -67.76 -27.18
C GLN A 434 8.57 -68.26 -25.73
N ALA A 435 7.73 -69.26 -25.48
CA ALA A 435 7.48 -69.86 -24.15
C ALA A 435 8.64 -70.72 -23.57
N SER A 436 9.91 -70.39 -23.88
CA SER A 436 11.09 -71.19 -23.52
C SER A 436 12.19 -70.42 -22.78
N VAL A 437 11.95 -69.18 -22.34
CA VAL A 437 12.98 -68.30 -21.71
C VAL A 437 12.47 -67.62 -20.44
N SER A 438 11.70 -68.35 -19.63
CA SER A 438 10.89 -67.77 -18.53
C SER A 438 11.62 -67.59 -17.19
N LEU A 439 12.89 -67.99 -17.07
CA LEU A 439 13.66 -67.88 -15.82
C LEU A 439 14.93 -67.02 -15.96
N ASP A 440 15.78 -67.28 -16.96
CA ASP A 440 17.05 -66.56 -17.13
C ASP A 440 16.88 -65.06 -17.42
N ASN A 441 15.76 -64.67 -18.06
CA ASN A 441 15.42 -63.27 -18.32
C ASN A 441 15.20 -62.44 -17.04
N TYR A 442 14.90 -63.07 -15.90
CA TYR A 442 14.82 -62.35 -14.61
C TYR A 442 16.20 -62.14 -13.96
N ALA A 443 17.21 -62.95 -14.31
CA ALA A 443 18.54 -62.87 -13.72
C ALA A 443 19.42 -61.76 -14.32
N SER A 444 19.07 -61.20 -15.48
CA SER A 444 19.74 -60.01 -16.02
C SER A 444 19.07 -58.72 -15.50
N PRO A 445 19.83 -57.73 -14.99
CA PRO A 445 19.26 -56.45 -14.60
C PRO A 445 18.53 -55.78 -15.78
N PRO A 446 17.36 -55.15 -15.56
CA PRO A 446 16.58 -54.51 -16.61
C PRO A 446 17.39 -53.51 -17.45
N SER A 447 17.02 -53.35 -18.72
CA SER A 447 17.61 -52.36 -19.65
C SER A 447 17.75 -50.98 -19.03
N ASP A 448 16.74 -50.59 -18.26
CA ASP A 448 16.59 -49.25 -17.73
C ASP A 448 17.59 -49.05 -16.58
N VAL A 449 17.73 -50.05 -15.69
CA VAL A 449 18.73 -50.05 -14.60
C VAL A 449 20.16 -50.04 -15.17
N LYS A 450 20.42 -50.80 -16.25
CA LYS A 450 21.71 -50.74 -16.95
C LYS A 450 21.95 -49.34 -17.53
N SER A 451 20.94 -48.72 -18.14
CA SER A 451 21.01 -47.34 -18.62
C SER A 451 21.24 -46.31 -17.50
N TRP A 452 20.70 -46.53 -16.30
CA TRP A 452 20.87 -45.63 -15.16
C TRP A 452 22.25 -45.75 -14.53
N ALA A 453 22.78 -46.97 -14.40
CA ALA A 453 24.16 -47.20 -13.98
C ALA A 453 25.16 -46.58 -14.99
N ASP A 454 24.90 -46.72 -16.30
CA ASP A 454 25.72 -46.10 -17.33
C ASP A 454 25.55 -44.56 -17.39
N GLN A 455 24.38 -44.00 -17.06
CA GLN A 455 24.19 -42.55 -16.88
C GLN A 455 25.02 -42.02 -15.69
N VAL A 456 24.93 -42.65 -14.52
CA VAL A 456 25.71 -42.26 -13.32
C VAL A 456 27.22 -42.40 -13.59
N ALA A 457 27.65 -43.53 -14.15
CA ALA A 457 29.05 -43.75 -14.48
C ALA A 457 29.57 -42.81 -15.59
N ALA A 458 28.73 -42.39 -16.55
CA ALA A 458 29.10 -41.39 -17.54
C ALA A 458 29.24 -39.99 -16.92
N GLU A 459 28.41 -39.63 -15.93
CA GLU A 459 28.45 -38.33 -15.27
C GLU A 459 29.57 -38.18 -14.22
N GLU A 460 30.04 -39.28 -13.62
CA GLU A 460 31.29 -39.28 -12.83
C GLU A 460 32.55 -39.34 -13.70
N ARG A 461 32.47 -39.86 -14.93
CA ARG A 461 33.58 -39.78 -15.91
C ARG A 461 33.66 -38.44 -16.62
N ARG A 462 32.55 -37.69 -16.72
CA ARG A 462 32.44 -36.40 -17.43
C ARG A 462 32.62 -35.19 -16.50
N SER A 463 32.45 -35.34 -15.19
CA SER A 463 32.46 -34.22 -14.25
C SER A 463 33.13 -34.59 -12.92
N THR A 464 33.55 -33.56 -12.20
CA THR A 464 34.05 -33.60 -10.82
C THR A 464 33.22 -34.54 -9.92
N SER A 465 33.88 -35.32 -9.06
CA SER A 465 33.18 -36.24 -8.16
C SER A 465 32.33 -35.46 -7.14
N ILE A 466 31.27 -36.09 -6.62
CA ILE A 466 30.51 -35.56 -5.46
C ILE A 466 31.47 -35.23 -4.30
N GLY A 467 32.55 -35.99 -4.13
CA GLY A 467 33.60 -35.70 -3.14
C GLY A 467 34.30 -34.35 -3.35
N ASP A 468 34.73 -34.02 -4.57
CA ASP A 468 35.43 -32.75 -4.81
C ASP A 468 34.49 -31.56 -4.95
N LEU A 469 33.23 -31.78 -5.36
CA LEU A 469 32.16 -30.77 -5.24
C LEU A 469 31.90 -30.41 -3.78
N LEU A 470 31.84 -31.40 -2.88
CA LEU A 470 31.69 -31.19 -1.44
C LEU A 470 32.92 -30.47 -0.83
N ASN A 471 34.13 -30.85 -1.24
CA ASN A 471 35.37 -30.15 -0.85
C ASN A 471 35.36 -28.68 -1.33
N SER A 472 34.90 -28.43 -2.56
CA SER A 472 34.80 -27.10 -3.15
C SER A 472 33.81 -26.23 -2.37
N LEU A 473 32.60 -26.73 -2.10
CA LEU A 473 31.57 -26.07 -1.30
C LEU A 473 32.09 -25.75 0.11
N THR A 474 32.74 -26.72 0.76
CA THR A 474 33.35 -26.53 2.10
C THR A 474 34.40 -25.42 2.08
N SER A 475 35.23 -25.34 1.03
CA SER A 475 36.26 -24.29 0.89
C SER A 475 35.67 -22.89 0.65
N LEU A 476 34.61 -22.77 -0.15
CA LEU A 476 33.90 -21.51 -0.40
C LEU A 476 33.23 -21.00 0.87
N ARG A 477 32.52 -21.89 1.58
CA ARG A 477 31.87 -21.60 2.86
C ARG A 477 32.87 -21.16 3.94
N ALA A 478 34.05 -21.78 4.00
CA ALA A 478 35.12 -21.36 4.92
C ALA A 478 35.63 -19.94 4.59
N ARG A 479 35.84 -19.64 3.30
CA ARG A 479 36.28 -18.32 2.82
C ARG A 479 35.24 -17.22 3.12
N ALA A 480 33.96 -17.48 2.88
CA ALA A 480 32.89 -16.52 3.14
C ALA A 480 32.76 -16.19 4.64
N ARG A 481 32.91 -17.19 5.53
CA ARG A 481 32.98 -16.97 6.98
C ARG A 481 34.21 -16.14 7.38
N GLN A 482 35.40 -16.51 6.88
CA GLN A 482 36.63 -15.77 7.15
C GLN A 482 36.53 -14.29 6.71
N GLY A 483 35.93 -14.01 5.55
CA GLY A 483 35.70 -12.65 5.06
C GLY A 483 34.78 -11.82 5.97
N LEU A 484 33.75 -12.42 6.56
CA LEU A 484 32.86 -11.74 7.52
C LEU A 484 33.51 -11.53 8.90
N ASP A 485 34.39 -12.44 9.32
CA ASP A 485 35.15 -12.30 10.55
C ASP A 485 36.23 -11.22 10.41
N GLU A 486 36.88 -11.09 9.24
CA GLU A 486 37.76 -9.98 8.91
C GLU A 486 37.01 -8.64 8.84
N ALA A 487 35.83 -8.60 8.20
CA ALA A 487 34.96 -7.43 8.17
C ALA A 487 34.64 -6.92 9.59
N SER A 488 34.19 -7.82 10.47
CA SER A 488 33.90 -7.52 11.88
C SER A 488 35.13 -6.99 12.61
N LEU A 489 36.27 -7.68 12.47
CA LEU A 489 37.53 -7.32 13.10
C LEU A 489 38.04 -5.92 12.66
N ASN A 490 37.82 -5.54 11.40
CA ASN A 490 38.22 -4.23 10.89
C ASN A 490 37.34 -3.09 11.43
N LEU A 491 36.03 -3.32 11.61
CA LEU A 491 35.15 -2.39 12.33
C LEU A 491 35.51 -2.28 13.83
N ASP A 492 35.89 -3.39 14.46
CA ASP A 492 36.29 -3.43 15.88
C ASP A 492 37.66 -2.76 16.13
N LYS A 493 38.57 -2.77 15.15
CA LYS A 493 39.81 -1.96 15.16
C LYS A 493 39.51 -0.47 15.06
N GLU A 494 38.74 -0.04 14.07
CA GLU A 494 38.47 1.39 13.84
C GLU A 494 37.76 2.03 15.05
N MET A 495 36.76 1.35 15.61
CA MET A 495 36.08 1.77 16.83
C MET A 495 37.04 1.87 18.01
N ARG A 496 37.92 0.87 18.21
CA ARG A 496 38.91 0.87 19.30
C ARG A 496 39.89 2.03 19.17
N ASP A 497 40.34 2.33 17.97
CA ASP A 497 41.28 3.43 17.72
C ASP A 497 40.61 4.81 17.89
N CYS A 498 39.35 4.95 17.48
CA CYS A 498 38.52 6.15 17.72
C CYS A 498 38.41 6.44 19.22
N GLU A 499 38.04 5.43 20.02
CA GLU A 499 37.92 5.62 21.47
C GLU A 499 39.27 5.84 22.15
N GLN A 500 40.37 5.25 21.65
CA GLN A 500 41.72 5.59 22.11
C GLN A 500 42.11 7.03 21.81
N GLY A 501 41.74 7.57 20.65
CA GLY A 501 41.92 8.99 20.32
C GLY A 501 41.14 9.88 21.28
N ARG A 502 39.85 9.58 21.49
CA ARG A 502 38.98 10.29 22.42
C ARG A 502 39.50 10.28 23.86
N VAL A 503 40.10 9.19 24.32
CA VAL A 503 40.76 9.09 25.64
C VAL A 503 42.08 9.87 25.71
N LYS A 504 42.84 9.97 24.62
CA LYS A 504 44.13 10.70 24.58
C LYS A 504 43.97 12.22 24.49
N TYR A 505 42.97 12.71 23.76
CA TYR A 505 42.82 14.12 23.42
C TYR A 505 41.59 14.80 24.04
N GLY A 506 40.66 14.04 24.64
CA GLY A 506 39.51 14.57 25.36
C GLY A 506 38.67 15.52 24.51
N ASP A 507 38.43 16.73 25.02
CA ASP A 507 37.60 17.76 24.38
C ASP A 507 38.15 18.28 23.04
N GLN A 508 39.41 17.99 22.70
CA GLN A 508 40.00 18.30 21.40
C GLN A 508 39.62 17.28 20.30
N TRP A 509 39.04 16.14 20.69
CA TRP A 509 38.65 15.08 19.76
C TRP A 509 37.26 15.34 19.15
N THR A 510 37.25 16.04 18.01
CA THR A 510 36.02 16.41 17.29
C THR A 510 35.41 15.28 16.45
N GLN A 511 36.11 14.16 16.26
CA GLN A 511 35.64 13.03 15.45
C GLN A 511 34.44 12.33 16.14
N PRO A 512 33.29 12.14 15.46
CA PRO A 512 32.12 11.50 16.05
C PRO A 512 32.39 10.00 16.33
N PRO A 513 31.73 9.41 17.35
CA PRO A 513 31.95 8.02 17.74
C PRO A 513 31.49 7.04 16.65
N SER A 514 32.27 5.99 16.40
CA SER A 514 32.01 5.05 15.30
C SER A 514 30.87 4.05 15.51
N GLY A 515 30.35 3.91 16.74
CA GLY A 515 29.24 3.00 17.04
C GLY A 515 28.02 3.22 16.15
N PRO A 516 27.36 4.40 16.20
CA PRO A 516 26.21 4.72 15.35
C PRO A 516 26.46 4.54 13.85
N LEU A 517 27.67 4.85 13.36
CA LEU A 517 28.04 4.78 11.95
C LEU A 517 28.31 3.36 11.44
N THR A 518 28.60 2.41 12.34
CA THR A 518 28.88 1.00 11.96
C THR A 518 27.70 0.06 12.17
N ASN A 519 26.55 0.56 12.63
CA ASN A 519 25.34 -0.24 12.87
C ASN A 519 24.83 -0.95 11.62
N GLU A 520 24.81 -0.28 10.47
CA GLU A 520 24.32 -0.87 9.20
C GLU A 520 25.25 -2.00 8.75
N PHE A 521 26.56 -1.77 8.65
CA PHE A 521 27.54 -2.82 8.33
C PHE A 521 27.49 -4.00 9.32
N ARG A 522 27.26 -3.76 10.62
CA ARG A 522 27.11 -4.83 11.63
C ARG A 522 25.79 -5.59 11.47
N HIS A 523 24.72 -4.95 11.02
CA HIS A 523 23.47 -5.61 10.67
C HIS A 523 23.68 -6.54 9.47
N ASP A 524 24.33 -6.05 8.41
CA ASP A 524 24.61 -6.83 7.20
C ASP A 524 25.52 -8.03 7.48
N ILE A 525 26.60 -7.85 8.24
CA ILE A 525 27.48 -8.96 8.68
C ILE A 525 26.67 -10.05 9.40
N ASN A 526 25.73 -9.66 10.28
CA ASN A 526 24.89 -10.61 11.01
C ASN A 526 23.84 -11.29 10.11
N ASN A 527 23.26 -10.57 9.16
CA ASN A 527 22.34 -11.13 8.15
C ASN A 527 23.06 -12.17 7.26
N HIS A 528 24.28 -11.86 6.79
CA HIS A 528 25.10 -12.79 6.03
C HIS A 528 25.53 -14.01 6.86
N ARG A 529 25.95 -13.83 8.13
CA ARG A 529 26.24 -14.95 9.05
C ARG A 529 25.03 -15.87 9.23
N HIS A 530 23.85 -15.32 9.51
CA HIS A 530 22.61 -16.10 9.66
C HIS A 530 22.25 -16.86 8.38
N THR A 531 22.46 -16.24 7.22
CA THR A 531 22.25 -16.86 5.90
C THR A 531 23.22 -18.02 5.64
N LEU A 532 24.51 -17.87 5.97
CA LEU A 532 25.52 -18.94 5.88
C LEU A 532 25.20 -20.12 6.82
N ASP A 533 24.62 -19.85 7.99
CA ASP A 533 24.26 -20.87 8.98
C ASP A 533 22.96 -21.61 8.60
N GLY A 534 21.99 -20.93 7.98
CA GLY A 534 20.82 -21.59 7.37
C GLY A 534 21.21 -22.50 6.19
N ALA A 535 22.12 -22.03 5.33
CA ALA A 535 22.69 -22.83 4.26
C ALA A 535 23.45 -24.06 4.81
N SER A 536 24.24 -23.90 5.89
CA SER A 536 24.89 -25.03 6.57
C SER A 536 23.92 -26.13 7.02
N GLN A 537 22.70 -25.77 7.43
CA GLN A 537 21.72 -26.78 7.86
C GLN A 537 21.17 -27.54 6.65
N SER A 538 21.08 -26.88 5.50
CA SER A 538 20.69 -27.47 4.22
C SER A 538 21.78 -28.41 3.67
N ASP A 539 23.06 -27.99 3.72
CA ASP A 539 24.22 -28.83 3.38
C ASP A 539 24.19 -30.15 4.19
N ASN A 540 23.99 -30.05 5.50
CA ASN A 540 23.96 -31.20 6.40
C ASN A 540 22.78 -32.14 6.10
N GLN A 541 21.63 -31.61 5.66
CA GLN A 541 20.49 -32.45 5.23
C GLN A 541 20.78 -33.19 3.91
N LEU A 542 21.45 -32.54 2.95
CA LEU A 542 21.90 -33.18 1.71
C LEU A 542 22.96 -34.28 1.99
N LEU A 543 23.87 -34.03 2.93
CA LEU A 543 24.86 -35.02 3.38
C LEU A 543 24.20 -36.23 4.05
N ASN A 544 23.26 -36.02 4.97
CA ASN A 544 22.54 -37.13 5.63
C ASN A 544 21.77 -37.99 4.61
N ARG A 545 21.17 -37.38 3.57
CA ARG A 545 20.56 -38.10 2.45
C ARG A 545 21.61 -38.88 1.65
N TYR A 546 22.75 -38.27 1.30
CA TYR A 546 23.85 -38.95 0.61
C TYR A 546 24.31 -40.20 1.36
N GLU A 547 24.54 -40.10 2.68
CA GLU A 547 25.03 -41.22 3.49
C GLU A 547 24.06 -42.40 3.53
N SER A 548 22.74 -42.15 3.61
CA SER A 548 21.73 -43.22 3.63
C SER A 548 21.70 -44.06 2.34
N VAL A 549 22.00 -43.45 1.20
CA VAL A 549 21.90 -44.06 -0.14
C VAL A 549 23.28 -44.49 -0.68
N ARG A 550 24.36 -44.01 -0.07
CA ARG A 550 25.76 -44.16 -0.51
C ARG A 550 26.12 -45.56 -1.01
N ARG A 551 25.70 -46.62 -0.30
CA ARG A 551 25.96 -48.01 -0.70
C ARG A 551 25.38 -48.36 -2.08
N ASN A 552 24.16 -47.93 -2.38
CA ASN A 552 23.49 -48.24 -3.65
C ASN A 552 24.08 -47.37 -4.77
N ILE A 553 24.42 -46.12 -4.47
CA ILE A 553 25.16 -45.23 -5.39
C ILE A 553 26.53 -45.82 -5.72
N ASP A 554 27.29 -46.30 -4.73
CA ASP A 554 28.63 -46.87 -4.93
C ASP A 554 28.59 -48.16 -5.79
N ILE A 555 27.49 -48.92 -5.77
CA ILE A 555 27.24 -50.03 -6.70
C ILE A 555 26.95 -49.52 -8.13
N LEU A 556 26.15 -48.46 -8.28
CA LEU A 556 25.83 -47.85 -9.58
C LEU A 556 27.03 -47.19 -10.27
N LYS A 557 27.97 -46.60 -9.50
CA LYS A 557 29.23 -46.01 -10.01
C LYS A 557 30.07 -47.00 -10.82
N ASN A 558 29.97 -48.30 -10.51
CA ASN A 558 30.72 -49.36 -11.20
C ASN A 558 30.14 -49.71 -12.58
N GLY A 559 29.02 -49.10 -13.02
CA GLY A 559 28.50 -49.14 -14.38
C GLY A 559 27.65 -50.38 -14.74
N GLY A 560 26.89 -50.31 -15.84
CA GLY A 560 25.80 -51.24 -16.18
C GLY A 560 26.20 -52.67 -16.57
N GLN A 561 27.51 -52.94 -16.70
CA GLN A 561 28.07 -54.28 -16.94
C GLN A 561 28.76 -54.88 -15.69
N SER A 562 28.71 -54.21 -14.53
CA SER A 562 29.39 -54.71 -13.35
C SER A 562 28.73 -55.95 -12.75
N ARG A 563 29.55 -57.00 -12.58
CA ARG A 563 29.20 -58.30 -11.98
C ARG A 563 28.61 -58.18 -10.56
N GLU A 564 28.73 -57.02 -9.92
CA GLU A 564 28.15 -56.70 -8.61
C GLU A 564 26.66 -56.35 -8.71
N LEU A 565 26.25 -55.64 -9.77
CA LEU A 565 24.84 -55.38 -10.08
C LEU A 565 24.14 -56.70 -10.41
N GLU A 566 24.74 -57.53 -11.28
CA GLU A 566 24.18 -58.82 -11.67
C GLU A 566 24.13 -59.81 -10.49
N LYS A 567 25.11 -59.77 -9.56
CA LYS A 567 25.03 -60.49 -8.28
C LYS A 567 23.86 -60.02 -7.41
N ALA A 568 23.63 -58.71 -7.26
CA ALA A 568 22.56 -58.20 -6.42
C ALA A 568 21.16 -58.68 -6.89
N TYR A 569 20.93 -58.72 -8.20
CA TYR A 569 19.72 -59.32 -8.76
C TYR A 569 19.68 -60.85 -8.60
N ALA A 570 20.80 -61.55 -8.85
CA ALA A 570 20.87 -63.01 -8.73
C ALA A 570 20.68 -63.52 -7.28
N GLU A 571 21.27 -62.84 -6.29
CA GLU A 571 21.16 -63.19 -4.86
C GLU A 571 19.72 -63.01 -4.35
N CYS A 572 19.00 -61.96 -4.79
CA CYS A 572 17.59 -61.80 -4.45
C CYS A 572 16.67 -62.82 -5.15
N ILE A 573 17.11 -63.41 -6.28
CA ILE A 573 16.39 -64.49 -6.96
C ILE A 573 16.71 -65.86 -6.33
N SER A 574 17.92 -66.10 -5.81
CA SER A 574 18.23 -67.36 -5.12
C SER A 574 17.43 -67.52 -3.82
N VAL A 575 17.04 -66.43 -3.15
CA VAL A 575 16.11 -66.48 -1.99
C VAL A 575 14.74 -67.09 -2.35
N LEU A 576 14.27 -66.93 -3.60
CA LEU A 576 13.06 -67.61 -4.11
C LEU A 576 13.29 -69.11 -4.40
N ALA A 577 14.53 -69.52 -4.67
CA ALA A 577 14.90 -70.90 -4.95
C ALA A 577 15.05 -71.73 -3.65
N ASP A 578 15.75 -71.21 -2.65
CA ASP A 578 15.96 -71.91 -1.36
C ASP A 578 14.63 -72.20 -0.62
N SER A 579 13.63 -71.35 -0.86
CA SER A 579 12.24 -71.51 -0.39
C SER A 579 11.50 -72.74 -0.96
N LYS A 580 12.12 -73.54 -1.85
CA LYS A 580 11.52 -74.73 -2.51
C LYS A 580 12.12 -76.08 -2.07
N THR A 581 12.75 -76.16 -0.92
CA THR A 581 13.37 -77.41 -0.42
C THR A 581 12.40 -78.45 0.19
N GLN A 582 11.09 -78.21 0.19
CA GLN A 582 10.05 -79.21 0.49
C GLN A 582 8.76 -79.07 -0.35
N ALA A 583 8.76 -79.55 -1.60
CA ALA A 583 7.58 -80.17 -2.25
C ALA A 583 7.95 -80.77 -3.62
N GLY A 584 7.18 -81.78 -4.06
CA GLY A 584 7.45 -82.65 -5.19
C GLY A 584 7.76 -82.00 -6.55
N ILE A 585 8.59 -82.69 -7.31
CA ILE A 585 8.83 -82.48 -8.74
C ILE A 585 7.51 -82.62 -9.50
N ASN A 586 7.21 -81.66 -10.37
CA ASN A 586 6.39 -81.86 -11.57
C ASN A 586 6.98 -80.98 -12.69
N SER A 587 7.20 -81.57 -13.87
CA SER A 587 7.87 -80.90 -14.98
C SER A 587 6.88 -80.13 -15.87
N LEU A 588 7.34 -79.03 -16.46
CA LEU A 588 6.52 -78.08 -17.22
C LEU A 588 6.58 -78.40 -18.72
N LEU A 589 5.96 -79.50 -19.16
CA LEU A 589 6.12 -80.01 -20.53
C LEU A 589 4.84 -80.44 -21.28
N ASP A 590 3.75 -80.79 -20.59
CA ASP A 590 2.51 -81.20 -21.26
C ASP A 590 1.56 -79.99 -21.43
N ILE A 591 1.56 -79.44 -22.65
CA ILE A 591 0.63 -78.40 -23.13
C ILE A 591 -0.19 -78.97 -24.30
N ASP A 592 -1.46 -79.27 -24.09
CA ASP A 592 -2.42 -79.54 -25.16
C ASP A 592 -2.96 -78.22 -25.74
N THR A 593 -2.41 -77.79 -26.88
CA THR A 593 -2.66 -76.47 -27.50
C THR A 593 -3.69 -76.51 -28.63
N GLU A 594 -4.97 -76.75 -28.32
CA GLU A 594 -6.06 -76.71 -29.32
C GLU A 594 -7.23 -75.76 -28.97
N LYS A 595 -6.94 -74.45 -28.97
CA LYS A 595 -7.85 -73.37 -29.42
C LYS A 595 -7.08 -72.05 -29.58
N ARG A 596 -6.83 -71.64 -30.83
CA ARG A 596 -6.53 -70.22 -31.12
C ARG A 596 -7.84 -69.46 -31.15
N ASP A 597 -7.91 -68.36 -30.39
CA ASP A 597 -9.02 -67.41 -30.44
C ASP A 597 -8.51 -66.08 -31.03
N ASP A 598 -8.71 -65.89 -32.34
CA ASP A 598 -8.22 -64.71 -33.07
C ASP A 598 -8.78 -63.39 -32.50
N ASN A 599 -9.91 -63.45 -31.77
CA ASN A 599 -10.47 -62.33 -30.99
C ASN A 599 -9.46 -61.68 -30.04
N LEU A 600 -8.46 -62.41 -29.53
CA LEU A 600 -7.51 -61.88 -28.56
C LEU A 600 -6.65 -60.76 -29.17
N GLN A 601 -6.26 -60.89 -30.44
CA GLN A 601 -5.36 -59.94 -31.08
C GLN A 601 -6.08 -58.61 -31.43
N ASP A 602 -7.33 -58.68 -31.90
CA ASP A 602 -8.18 -57.50 -32.15
C ASP A 602 -8.49 -56.74 -30.85
N LYS A 603 -8.72 -57.45 -29.73
CA LYS A 603 -8.88 -56.85 -28.40
C LYS A 603 -7.61 -56.10 -27.97
N VAL A 604 -6.43 -56.70 -28.18
CA VAL A 604 -5.13 -56.06 -27.88
C VAL A 604 -4.92 -54.80 -28.73
N GLN A 605 -5.16 -54.87 -30.04
CA GLN A 605 -4.99 -53.70 -30.93
C GLN A 605 -5.98 -52.57 -30.59
N ARG A 606 -7.20 -52.90 -30.14
CA ARG A 606 -8.16 -51.92 -29.62
C ARG A 606 -7.63 -51.20 -28.38
N VAL A 607 -7.00 -51.91 -27.45
CA VAL A 607 -6.35 -51.33 -26.27
C VAL A 607 -5.18 -50.42 -26.66
N GLU A 608 -4.30 -50.84 -27.57
CA GLU A 608 -3.21 -49.99 -28.09
C GLU A 608 -3.75 -48.67 -28.69
N SER A 609 -4.86 -48.73 -29.45
CA SER A 609 -5.48 -47.53 -30.05
C SER A 609 -6.04 -46.53 -29.03
N ILE A 610 -6.40 -46.97 -27.82
CA ILE A 610 -6.88 -46.11 -26.74
C ILE A 610 -5.69 -45.52 -25.97
N LEU A 611 -4.63 -46.30 -25.75
CA LEU A 611 -3.37 -45.81 -25.17
C LEU A 611 -2.70 -44.72 -26.03
N GLU A 612 -2.75 -44.84 -27.37
CA GLU A 612 -2.23 -43.79 -28.26
C GLU A 612 -3.07 -42.50 -28.19
N LYS A 613 -4.40 -42.60 -28.03
CA LYS A 613 -5.27 -41.44 -27.82
C LYS A 613 -4.99 -40.76 -26.48
N LEU A 614 -4.79 -41.52 -25.40
CA LEU A 614 -4.46 -40.99 -24.08
C LEU A 614 -3.14 -40.20 -24.10
N ARG A 615 -2.10 -40.70 -24.77
CA ARG A 615 -0.82 -39.97 -24.97
C ARG A 615 -0.99 -38.67 -25.76
N LYS A 616 -1.90 -38.62 -26.74
CA LYS A 616 -2.21 -37.39 -27.49
C LYS A 616 -2.98 -36.37 -26.66
N ILE A 617 -3.90 -36.81 -25.79
CA ILE A 617 -4.60 -35.95 -24.82
C ILE A 617 -3.61 -35.37 -23.80
N GLU A 618 -2.65 -36.18 -23.33
CA GLU A 618 -1.57 -35.72 -22.44
C GLU A 618 -0.67 -34.66 -23.10
N SER A 619 -0.27 -34.86 -24.36
CA SER A 619 0.50 -33.82 -25.10
C SER A 619 -0.30 -32.53 -25.24
N ASP A 620 -1.58 -32.58 -25.66
CA ASP A 620 -2.40 -31.38 -25.85
C ASP A 620 -2.57 -30.58 -24.55
N ARG A 621 -2.70 -31.26 -23.40
CA ARG A 621 -2.69 -30.64 -22.07
C ARG A 621 -1.36 -29.96 -21.76
N ASP A 622 -0.24 -30.62 -22.01
CA ASP A 622 1.08 -30.07 -21.72
C ASP A 622 1.48 -28.93 -22.68
N ASP A 623 1.02 -28.98 -23.93
CA ASP A 623 1.19 -27.91 -24.94
C ASP A 623 0.32 -26.69 -24.59
N THR A 624 -0.93 -26.90 -24.15
CA THR A 624 -1.82 -25.80 -23.72
C THR A 624 -1.42 -25.17 -22.40
N PHE A 625 -0.88 -25.95 -21.46
CA PHE A 625 -0.30 -25.41 -20.23
C PHE A 625 0.95 -24.56 -20.51
N ARG A 626 1.79 -24.95 -21.49
CA ARG A 626 2.93 -24.13 -21.95
C ARG A 626 2.47 -22.81 -22.58
N ASP A 627 1.47 -22.83 -23.46
CA ASP A 627 0.89 -21.60 -24.06
C ASP A 627 0.26 -20.67 -23.00
N LEU A 628 -0.40 -21.22 -21.98
CA LEU A 628 -0.90 -20.46 -20.82
C LEU A 628 0.23 -19.83 -20.00
N LYS A 629 1.33 -20.57 -19.77
CA LYS A 629 2.51 -20.06 -19.06
C LYS A 629 3.17 -18.91 -19.82
N ASP A 630 3.42 -19.08 -21.12
CA ASP A 630 4.11 -18.06 -21.92
C ASP A 630 3.27 -16.76 -22.01
N LYS A 631 1.94 -16.88 -22.16
CA LYS A 631 1.02 -15.73 -22.18
C LYS A 631 0.85 -15.06 -20.83
N THR A 632 0.92 -15.78 -19.70
CA THR A 632 0.88 -15.16 -18.37
C THR A 632 2.18 -14.41 -18.04
N MET A 633 3.33 -14.84 -18.57
CA MET A 633 4.63 -14.15 -18.43
C MET A 633 4.74 -12.88 -19.30
N LEU A 634 4.12 -12.84 -20.48
CA LEU A 634 4.22 -11.72 -21.43
C LEU A 634 3.27 -10.53 -21.14
N ASP A 635 2.30 -10.71 -20.26
CA ASP A 635 1.25 -9.73 -19.97
C ASP A 635 1.66 -8.74 -18.85
N ASP A 636 1.79 -7.45 -19.20
CA ASP A 636 2.09 -6.36 -18.27
C ASP A 636 0.93 -5.35 -18.19
N ILE A 637 0.39 -5.16 -16.98
CA ILE A 637 -0.70 -4.23 -16.69
C ILE A 637 -0.23 -2.92 -16.04
N SER A 638 1.09 -2.70 -15.90
CA SER A 638 1.68 -1.54 -15.22
C SER A 638 1.07 -0.20 -15.68
N GLN A 639 0.88 -0.03 -17.00
CA GLN A 639 0.30 1.18 -17.59
C GLN A 639 -1.19 1.35 -17.25
N LEU A 640 -1.96 0.25 -17.24
CA LEU A 640 -3.38 0.26 -16.87
C LEU A 640 -3.58 0.59 -15.39
N LEU A 641 -2.67 0.14 -14.52
CA LEU A 641 -2.66 0.47 -13.09
C LEU A 641 -2.28 1.94 -12.85
N ILE A 642 -1.25 2.47 -13.53
CA ILE A 642 -0.87 3.89 -13.45
C ILE A 642 -2.06 4.79 -13.79
N LEU A 643 -2.77 4.50 -14.89
CA LEU A 643 -3.92 5.28 -15.37
C LEU A 643 -5.11 5.26 -14.39
N ASN A 644 -5.35 4.14 -13.70
CA ASN A 644 -6.55 3.94 -12.85
C ASN A 644 -6.30 4.10 -11.34
N LYS A 645 -5.07 4.43 -10.93
CA LYS A 645 -4.63 4.60 -9.53
C LYS A 645 -5.54 5.47 -8.65
N LYS A 646 -6.27 6.43 -9.22
CA LYS A 646 -7.18 7.34 -8.48
C LYS A 646 -8.51 6.70 -8.07
N ALA A 647 -8.83 5.47 -8.48
CA ALA A 647 -10.19 4.93 -8.42
C ALA A 647 -10.42 3.66 -7.55
N ASN A 648 -9.38 3.02 -7.02
CA ASN A 648 -9.46 1.71 -6.34
C ASN A 648 -10.10 0.57 -7.18
N VAL A 649 -10.06 0.68 -8.51
CA VAL A 649 -10.67 -0.28 -9.46
C VAL A 649 -9.75 -1.49 -9.75
N GLU A 650 -8.60 -1.58 -9.07
CA GLU A 650 -7.54 -2.59 -9.30
C GLU A 650 -8.09 -4.03 -9.37
N GLN A 651 -8.96 -4.44 -8.45
CA GLN A 651 -9.58 -5.78 -8.45
C GLN A 651 -10.48 -6.05 -9.66
N GLN A 652 -11.14 -5.02 -10.21
CA GLN A 652 -11.95 -5.17 -11.44
C GLN A 652 -11.05 -5.23 -12.68
N ILE A 653 -9.93 -4.48 -12.68
CA ILE A 653 -8.90 -4.60 -13.72
C ILE A 653 -8.34 -6.03 -13.71
N PHE A 654 -7.89 -6.52 -12.56
CA PHE A 654 -7.42 -7.90 -12.40
C PHE A 654 -8.47 -8.91 -12.87
N ALA A 655 -9.75 -8.77 -12.49
CA ALA A 655 -10.81 -9.66 -12.96
C ALA A 655 -10.99 -9.65 -14.49
N SER A 656 -10.94 -8.48 -15.14
CA SER A 656 -11.07 -8.34 -16.60
C SER A 656 -9.84 -8.84 -17.37
N GLU A 657 -8.66 -8.75 -16.77
CA GLU A 657 -7.40 -9.22 -17.34
C GLU A 657 -7.26 -10.74 -17.16
N LEU A 658 -7.61 -11.27 -15.99
CA LEU A 658 -7.69 -12.71 -15.73
C LEU A 658 -8.74 -13.42 -16.60
N GLU A 659 -9.83 -12.73 -16.98
CA GLU A 659 -10.84 -13.28 -17.89
C GLU A 659 -10.27 -13.67 -19.27
N LYS A 660 -9.19 -13.02 -19.71
CA LYS A 660 -8.46 -13.36 -20.96
C LYS A 660 -7.87 -14.77 -20.95
N PHE A 661 -7.57 -15.34 -19.78
CA PHE A 661 -6.98 -16.69 -19.66
C PHE A 661 -8.03 -17.81 -19.58
N ARG A 662 -9.33 -17.50 -19.39
CA ARG A 662 -10.40 -18.51 -19.29
C ARG A 662 -10.48 -19.51 -20.46
N PRO A 663 -10.25 -19.15 -21.74
CA PRO A 663 -10.28 -20.12 -22.84
C PRO A 663 -9.26 -21.27 -22.66
N HIS A 664 -8.10 -21.01 -22.06
CA HIS A 664 -7.11 -22.03 -21.75
C HIS A 664 -7.56 -22.93 -20.58
N GLN A 665 -8.11 -22.35 -19.51
CA GLN A 665 -8.68 -23.11 -18.40
C GLN A 665 -9.84 -24.02 -18.86
N GLN A 666 -10.65 -23.57 -19.82
CA GLN A 666 -11.70 -24.36 -20.45
C GLN A 666 -11.14 -25.51 -21.28
N ARG A 667 -10.10 -25.28 -22.10
CA ARG A 667 -9.44 -26.36 -22.87
C ARG A 667 -8.77 -27.41 -21.98
N ILE A 668 -8.07 -26.99 -20.92
CA ILE A 668 -7.51 -27.92 -19.91
C ILE A 668 -8.65 -28.74 -19.28
N SER A 669 -9.76 -28.11 -18.89
CA SER A 669 -10.93 -28.80 -18.33
C SER A 669 -11.55 -29.83 -19.30
N ALA A 670 -11.59 -29.51 -20.60
CA ALA A 670 -12.06 -30.44 -21.63
C ALA A 670 -11.10 -31.63 -21.85
N THR A 671 -9.78 -31.40 -21.85
CA THR A 671 -8.80 -32.52 -21.96
C THR A 671 -8.90 -33.48 -20.78
N ILE A 672 -9.17 -33.00 -19.56
CA ILE A 672 -9.41 -33.85 -18.38
C ILE A 672 -10.67 -34.70 -18.57
N GLN A 673 -11.77 -34.12 -19.04
CA GLN A 673 -13.01 -34.87 -19.31
C GLN A 673 -12.82 -35.94 -20.40
N HIS A 674 -12.11 -35.62 -21.49
CA HIS A 674 -11.76 -36.58 -22.54
C HIS A 674 -10.83 -37.69 -22.02
N GLN A 675 -9.89 -37.37 -21.13
CA GLN A 675 -9.03 -38.37 -20.50
C GLN A 675 -9.84 -39.35 -19.65
N GLN A 676 -10.76 -38.86 -18.81
CA GLN A 676 -11.60 -39.70 -17.95
C GLN A 676 -12.51 -40.62 -18.77
N GLN A 677 -13.08 -40.15 -19.88
CA GLN A 677 -13.85 -40.99 -20.80
C GLN A 677 -12.95 -42.07 -21.44
N ALA A 678 -11.75 -41.71 -21.90
CA ALA A 678 -10.81 -42.67 -22.48
C ALA A 678 -10.27 -43.69 -21.46
N ILE A 679 -10.16 -43.35 -20.17
CA ILE A 679 -9.84 -44.29 -19.08
C ILE A 679 -11.00 -45.28 -18.86
N GLN A 680 -12.26 -44.83 -18.95
CA GLN A 680 -13.43 -45.72 -18.85
C GLN A 680 -13.49 -46.70 -20.03
N ASP A 681 -13.29 -46.22 -21.26
CA ASP A 681 -13.17 -47.07 -22.47
C ASP A 681 -12.02 -48.08 -22.35
N LEU A 682 -10.85 -47.64 -21.85
CA LEU A 682 -9.69 -48.49 -21.61
C LEU A 682 -9.98 -49.58 -20.56
N THR A 683 -10.64 -49.22 -19.46
CA THR A 683 -11.03 -50.15 -18.38
C THR A 683 -12.02 -51.19 -18.88
N ALA A 684 -13.00 -50.80 -19.71
CA ALA A 684 -13.95 -51.72 -20.33
C ALA A 684 -13.25 -52.68 -21.32
N ALA A 685 -12.33 -52.18 -22.15
CA ALA A 685 -11.55 -52.99 -23.08
C ALA A 685 -10.61 -53.97 -22.35
N PHE A 686 -9.96 -53.52 -21.26
CA PHE A 686 -9.09 -54.36 -20.43
C PHE A 686 -9.88 -55.43 -19.68
N LYS A 687 -11.07 -55.12 -19.16
CA LYS A 687 -11.95 -56.13 -18.55
C LYS A 687 -12.31 -57.25 -19.53
N ALA A 688 -12.67 -56.89 -20.77
CA ALA A 688 -12.97 -57.85 -21.83
C ALA A 688 -11.74 -58.65 -22.35
N LEU A 689 -10.53 -58.31 -21.88
CA LEU A 689 -9.29 -59.07 -22.08
C LEU A 689 -9.02 -60.02 -20.90
N MET A 690 -9.35 -59.60 -19.67
CA MET A 690 -9.12 -60.34 -18.42
C MET A 690 -10.11 -61.48 -18.12
N GLU A 691 -11.13 -61.66 -18.97
CA GLU A 691 -12.13 -62.74 -18.86
C GLU A 691 -11.63 -64.12 -19.36
N GLY A 692 -10.35 -64.24 -19.76
CA GLY A 692 -9.70 -65.51 -20.14
C GLY A 692 -8.94 -66.19 -19.00
N ASP A 693 -9.27 -67.44 -18.70
CA ASP A 693 -8.74 -68.23 -17.57
C ASP A 693 -7.20 -68.43 -17.59
N GLU A 694 -6.62 -68.63 -18.79
CA GLU A 694 -5.18 -68.87 -18.94
C GLU A 694 -4.33 -67.67 -18.45
N ALA A 695 -4.85 -66.45 -18.59
CA ALA A 695 -4.14 -65.23 -18.21
C ALA A 695 -3.96 -65.12 -16.68
N GLN A 696 -4.94 -65.56 -15.89
CA GLN A 696 -4.88 -65.42 -14.42
C GLN A 696 -3.79 -66.31 -13.80
N ASN A 697 -3.67 -67.56 -14.27
CA ASN A 697 -2.70 -68.51 -13.74
C ASN A 697 -1.25 -68.09 -14.06
N LEU A 698 -0.97 -67.69 -15.31
CA LEU A 698 0.34 -67.14 -15.71
C LEU A 698 0.69 -65.87 -14.93
N GLN A 699 -0.26 -64.93 -14.79
CA GLN A 699 -0.04 -63.70 -14.04
C GLN A 699 0.37 -63.98 -12.58
N SER A 700 -0.23 -64.99 -11.93
CA SER A 700 -0.04 -65.27 -10.49
C SER A 700 1.40 -65.66 -10.10
N GLN A 701 2.14 -66.33 -10.99
CA GLN A 701 3.50 -66.78 -10.73
C GLN A 701 4.51 -65.67 -11.06
N HIS A 702 4.35 -65.03 -12.22
CA HIS A 702 5.18 -63.91 -12.63
C HIS A 702 5.03 -62.70 -11.69
N ASP A 703 3.84 -62.44 -11.13
CA ASP A 703 3.61 -61.36 -10.14
C ASP A 703 4.51 -61.45 -8.89
N LYS A 704 5.07 -62.61 -8.56
CA LYS A 704 5.96 -62.79 -7.39
C LYS A 704 7.42 -62.46 -7.72
N ALA A 705 7.92 -62.91 -8.87
CA ALA A 705 9.24 -62.55 -9.37
C ALA A 705 9.30 -61.06 -9.73
N ASP A 706 8.28 -60.56 -10.44
CA ASP A 706 8.11 -59.15 -10.79
C ASP A 706 8.19 -58.24 -9.54
N ARG A 707 7.59 -58.62 -8.39
CA ARG A 707 7.62 -57.78 -7.17
C ARG A 707 9.03 -57.58 -6.63
N LEU A 708 9.83 -58.65 -6.50
CA LEU A 708 11.17 -58.54 -5.93
C LEU A 708 12.14 -57.81 -6.87
N VAL A 709 12.04 -58.04 -8.18
CA VAL A 709 12.80 -57.29 -9.18
C VAL A 709 12.37 -55.83 -9.23
N ARG A 710 11.07 -55.52 -9.10
CA ARG A 710 10.56 -54.14 -9.02
C ARG A 710 11.00 -53.41 -7.75
N ASN A 711 11.04 -54.09 -6.59
CA ASN A 711 11.55 -53.48 -5.36
C ASN A 711 13.02 -53.07 -5.53
N LEU A 712 13.90 -53.97 -5.97
CA LEU A 712 15.29 -53.62 -6.30
C LEU A 712 15.39 -52.50 -7.35
N THR A 713 14.58 -52.57 -8.41
CA THR A 713 14.54 -51.53 -9.45
C THR A 713 14.11 -50.18 -8.87
N SER A 714 13.19 -50.17 -7.91
CA SER A 714 12.77 -48.97 -7.16
C SER A 714 13.90 -48.45 -6.28
N ASP A 715 14.56 -49.31 -5.50
CA ASP A 715 15.68 -48.93 -4.61
C ASP A 715 16.85 -48.34 -5.41
N PHE A 716 17.13 -48.87 -6.61
CA PHE A 716 18.12 -48.31 -7.54
C PHE A 716 17.64 -47.05 -8.26
N ASN A 717 16.34 -46.89 -8.55
CA ASN A 717 15.78 -45.67 -9.13
C ASN A 717 15.71 -44.51 -8.12
N GLU A 718 15.35 -44.80 -6.87
CA GLU A 718 15.46 -43.87 -5.75
C GLU A 718 16.94 -43.48 -5.55
N ALA A 719 17.86 -44.44 -5.56
CA ALA A 719 19.28 -44.15 -5.44
C ALA A 719 19.82 -43.27 -6.59
N LYS A 720 19.37 -43.51 -7.82
CA LYS A 720 19.64 -42.66 -8.98
C LYS A 720 19.06 -41.25 -8.78
N THR A 721 17.78 -41.15 -8.41
CA THR A 721 17.09 -39.86 -8.25
C THR A 721 17.76 -39.01 -7.19
N ILE A 722 18.07 -39.59 -6.03
CA ILE A 722 18.77 -38.93 -4.92
C ILE A 722 20.21 -38.55 -5.33
N TYR A 723 20.92 -39.36 -6.13
CA TYR A 723 22.22 -38.96 -6.71
C TYR A 723 22.09 -37.67 -7.54
N PHE A 724 21.10 -37.58 -8.43
CA PHE A 724 20.86 -36.39 -9.25
C PHE A 724 20.42 -35.17 -8.40
N GLU A 725 19.51 -35.35 -7.44
CA GLU A 725 19.10 -34.30 -6.50
C GLU A 725 20.28 -33.73 -5.71
N ILE A 726 21.16 -34.59 -5.18
CA ILE A 726 22.33 -34.16 -4.41
C ILE A 726 23.35 -33.48 -5.32
N ARG A 727 23.60 -34.01 -6.52
CA ARG A 727 24.50 -33.40 -7.52
C ARG A 727 23.99 -32.01 -7.93
N GLU A 728 22.69 -31.83 -8.16
CA GLU A 728 22.13 -30.52 -8.46
C GLU A 728 22.14 -29.59 -7.24
N GLY A 729 21.76 -30.10 -6.06
CA GLY A 729 21.79 -29.36 -4.79
C GLY A 729 23.18 -28.83 -4.44
N LEU A 730 24.23 -29.62 -4.63
CA LEU A 730 25.62 -29.20 -4.46
C LEU A 730 26.04 -28.12 -5.48
N ASN A 731 25.59 -28.22 -6.75
CA ASN A 731 25.87 -27.20 -7.76
C ASN A 731 25.15 -25.88 -7.46
N ARG A 732 23.85 -25.93 -7.07
CA ARG A 732 23.09 -24.77 -6.57
C ARG A 732 23.77 -24.17 -5.32
N GLY A 733 24.25 -25.01 -4.41
CA GLY A 733 25.02 -24.60 -3.22
C GLY A 733 26.34 -23.90 -3.57
N ILE A 734 27.11 -24.41 -4.53
CA ILE A 734 28.35 -23.78 -5.02
C ILE A 734 28.06 -22.41 -5.64
N GLN A 735 27.01 -22.29 -6.46
CA GLN A 735 26.58 -21.01 -7.04
C GLN A 735 26.16 -20.01 -5.95
N PHE A 736 25.39 -20.47 -4.95
CA PHE A 736 24.96 -19.67 -3.81
C PHE A 736 26.14 -19.19 -2.95
N TYR A 737 27.08 -20.07 -2.60
CA TYR A 737 28.28 -19.70 -1.83
C TYR A 737 29.23 -18.79 -2.64
N SER A 738 29.29 -18.92 -3.96
CA SER A 738 30.00 -17.95 -4.82
C SER A 738 29.34 -16.57 -4.80
N GLY A 739 28.01 -16.51 -4.98
CA GLY A 739 27.27 -15.24 -4.92
C GLY A 739 27.38 -14.56 -3.54
N ILE A 740 27.35 -15.33 -2.45
CA ILE A 740 27.64 -14.78 -1.12
C ILE A 740 29.08 -14.27 -1.03
N GLN A 741 30.08 -15.00 -1.53
CA GLN A 741 31.48 -14.54 -1.56
C GLN A 741 31.60 -13.18 -2.27
N ASP A 742 30.97 -13.01 -3.44
CA ASP A 742 30.96 -11.72 -4.17
C ASP A 742 30.34 -10.57 -3.34
N THR A 743 29.25 -10.84 -2.62
CA THR A 743 28.63 -9.84 -1.71
C THR A 743 29.49 -9.53 -0.48
N VAL A 744 30.13 -10.54 0.12
CA VAL A 744 31.05 -10.38 1.26
C VAL A 744 32.29 -9.60 0.85
N ASP A 745 32.80 -9.80 -0.37
CA ASP A 745 33.94 -9.05 -0.91
C ASP A 745 33.55 -7.63 -1.33
N ALA A 746 32.29 -7.38 -1.72
CA ALA A 746 31.75 -6.02 -1.88
C ALA A 746 31.62 -5.30 -0.51
N LEU A 747 31.06 -5.98 0.50
CA LEU A 747 30.92 -5.48 1.86
C LEU A 747 32.29 -5.17 2.50
N ASN A 748 33.28 -6.06 2.32
CA ASN A 748 34.66 -5.82 2.76
C ASN A 748 35.27 -4.59 2.06
N ARG A 749 35.12 -4.43 0.74
CA ARG A 749 35.59 -3.22 0.03
C ARG A 749 34.96 -1.94 0.59
N ASN A 750 33.68 -1.95 0.90
CA ASN A 750 32.97 -0.80 1.50
C ASN A 750 33.47 -0.51 2.92
N ILE A 751 33.65 -1.53 3.76
CA ILE A 751 34.17 -1.41 5.12
C ILE A 751 35.64 -0.93 5.11
N SER A 752 36.50 -1.50 4.28
CA SER A 752 37.90 -1.06 4.12
C SER A 752 37.97 0.39 3.65
N ARG A 753 37.08 0.82 2.74
CA ARG A 753 36.97 2.22 2.32
C ARG A 753 36.56 3.13 3.49
N PHE A 754 35.51 2.79 4.23
CA PHE A 754 35.06 3.53 5.41
C PHE A 754 36.19 3.67 6.44
N VAL A 755 36.83 2.56 6.81
CA VAL A 755 37.96 2.54 7.77
C VAL A 755 39.14 3.39 7.26
N THR A 756 39.41 3.41 5.95
CA THR A 756 40.46 4.25 5.35
C THR A 756 40.10 5.73 5.40
N GLU A 757 38.87 6.12 5.04
CA GLU A 757 38.38 7.49 5.13
C GLU A 757 38.40 8.01 6.58
N ARG A 758 37.97 7.17 7.54
CA ARG A 758 38.01 7.45 8.99
C ARG A 758 39.42 7.53 9.58
N SER A 759 40.34 6.69 9.08
CA SER A 759 41.76 6.75 9.47
C SER A 759 42.44 8.01 8.95
N ASN A 760 42.09 8.45 7.73
CA ASN A 760 42.57 9.71 7.15
C ASN A 760 41.99 10.95 7.85
N GLU A 761 40.70 10.94 8.22
CA GLU A 761 40.08 11.95 9.09
C GLU A 761 40.82 12.05 10.43
N ARG A 762 41.05 10.90 11.08
CA ARG A 762 41.83 10.79 12.32
C ARG A 762 43.23 11.37 12.18
N SER A 763 44.01 10.96 11.18
CA SER A 763 45.39 11.45 11.01
C SER A 763 45.44 12.97 10.86
N ARG A 764 44.53 13.57 10.08
CA ARG A 764 44.45 15.04 9.94
C ARG A 764 44.15 15.75 11.26
N LEU A 765 43.24 15.21 12.07
CA LEU A 765 42.94 15.76 13.40
C LEU A 765 44.11 15.62 14.37
N MET A 766 44.84 14.49 14.31
CA MET A 766 46.08 14.30 15.08
C MET A 766 47.15 15.33 14.70
N ASP A 767 47.39 15.51 13.39
CA ASP A 767 48.35 16.47 12.85
C ASP A 767 47.98 17.93 13.24
N GLU A 768 46.69 18.26 13.20
CA GLU A 768 46.19 19.59 13.61
C GLU A 768 46.39 19.82 15.12
N ILE A 769 46.02 18.85 15.96
CA ILE A 769 46.18 18.96 17.42
C ILE A 769 47.66 19.06 17.81
N GLU A 770 48.55 18.29 17.18
CA GLU A 770 49.99 18.35 17.43
C GLU A 770 50.61 19.66 16.91
N SER A 771 50.14 20.19 15.77
CA SER A 771 50.51 21.53 15.28
C SER A 771 50.06 22.64 16.23
N GLN A 772 48.82 22.60 16.73
CA GLN A 772 48.32 23.56 17.72
C GLN A 772 49.10 23.47 19.04
N LYS A 773 49.41 22.25 19.52
CA LYS A 773 50.20 22.02 20.74
C LYS A 773 51.62 22.56 20.60
N SER A 774 52.33 22.23 19.52
CA SER A 774 53.69 22.72 19.27
C SER A 774 53.76 24.25 19.11
N THR A 775 52.74 24.86 18.48
CA THR A 775 52.61 26.33 18.40
C THR A 775 52.42 26.95 19.79
N ARG A 776 51.54 26.37 20.62
CA ARG A 776 51.29 26.83 21.99
C ARG A 776 52.51 26.65 22.90
N GLU A 777 53.29 25.59 22.71
CA GLU A 777 54.57 25.39 23.42
C GLU A 777 55.63 26.41 22.98
N GLN A 778 55.74 26.73 21.68
CA GLN A 778 56.60 27.82 21.20
C GLN A 778 56.15 29.20 21.72
N GLU A 779 54.84 29.44 21.84
CA GLU A 779 54.31 30.70 22.34
C GLU A 779 54.49 30.86 23.86
N LEU A 780 54.33 29.79 24.64
CA LEU A 780 54.70 29.74 26.06
C LEU A 780 56.21 29.92 26.27
N LEU A 781 57.05 29.37 25.39
CA LEU A 781 58.49 29.63 25.39
C LEU A 781 58.80 31.11 25.09
N ARG A 782 58.11 31.73 24.12
CA ARG A 782 58.23 33.16 23.82
C ARG A 782 57.74 34.06 24.96
N GLU A 783 56.59 33.76 25.58
CA GLU A 783 56.11 34.49 26.75
C GLU A 783 57.10 34.40 27.92
N THR A 784 57.65 33.21 28.17
CA THR A 784 58.66 33.01 29.21
C THR A 784 59.92 33.84 28.91
N LEU A 785 60.37 33.87 27.65
CA LEU A 785 61.50 34.70 27.22
C LEU A 785 61.21 36.21 27.41
N ASN A 786 60.02 36.66 27.01
CA ASN A 786 59.58 38.06 27.14
C ASN A 786 59.46 38.49 28.61
N LYS A 787 59.03 37.59 29.51
CA LYS A 787 58.95 37.85 30.96
C LYS A 787 60.33 38.10 31.62
N TYR A 788 61.43 37.75 30.96
CA TYR A 788 62.79 38.12 31.40
C TYR A 788 63.32 39.43 30.78
N THR A 789 62.56 40.16 29.95
CA THR A 789 63.09 41.26 29.11
C THR A 789 62.29 42.59 29.16
N SER A 790 62.03 43.12 30.36
CA SER A 790 61.54 44.50 30.56
C SER A 790 61.86 44.98 31.99
N ALA A 791 62.36 46.19 32.29
CA ALA A 791 62.78 47.39 31.53
C ALA A 791 63.79 48.21 32.43
N PRO A 792 64.18 49.49 32.20
CA PRO A 792 64.02 50.45 31.08
C PRO A 792 65.41 51.03 30.61
N PRO A 793 65.61 52.32 30.18
CA PRO A 793 65.46 52.73 28.77
C PRO A 793 66.63 53.54 28.12
N LEU A 794 66.74 53.46 26.77
CA LEU A 794 67.34 54.46 25.82
C LEU A 794 68.87 54.78 25.91
N PRO A 795 69.51 55.39 24.87
CA PRO A 795 69.26 55.32 23.41
C PRO A 795 70.54 55.07 22.54
N SER A 796 70.35 54.59 21.30
CA SER A 796 71.35 54.55 20.18
C SER A 796 72.58 53.62 20.37
N THR A 797 73.34 53.14 19.36
CA THR A 797 73.35 53.28 17.88
C THR A 797 73.61 51.93 17.18
N GLN A 798 73.25 51.84 15.89
CA GLN A 798 73.82 51.05 14.77
C GLN A 798 74.51 49.66 14.95
N SER A 799 74.18 48.78 13.99
CA SER A 799 75.02 47.76 13.31
C SER A 799 75.13 46.28 13.81
N SER A 800 74.79 45.38 12.87
CA SER A 800 75.43 44.09 12.51
C SER A 800 75.75 42.98 13.54
N SER A 801 74.90 41.93 13.50
CA SER A 801 75.26 40.50 13.34
C SER A 801 76.38 39.84 14.20
N SER A 802 75.98 39.02 15.20
CA SER A 802 76.72 37.80 15.63
C SER A 802 76.00 36.95 16.71
N VAL A 803 75.07 36.06 16.34
CA VAL A 803 74.50 35.05 17.29
C VAL A 803 74.37 33.62 16.70
N SER A 804 74.94 33.36 15.52
CA SER A 804 74.94 32.03 14.88
C SER A 804 75.97 31.04 15.47
N GLN A 805 76.67 31.41 16.54
CA GLN A 805 77.76 30.61 17.13
C GLN A 805 77.47 30.07 18.54
N LEU A 806 76.44 30.55 19.25
CA LEU A 806 76.20 30.16 20.64
C LEU A 806 75.51 28.78 20.77
N SER A 807 74.72 28.38 19.77
CA SER A 807 73.97 27.10 19.77
C SER A 807 74.84 25.86 19.64
N ASN A 808 76.06 25.98 19.12
CA ASN A 808 76.98 24.85 18.97
C ASN A 808 77.73 24.51 20.28
N LEU A 809 77.83 25.44 21.22
CA LEU A 809 78.63 25.25 22.45
C LEU A 809 77.87 24.47 23.54
N THR A 810 76.55 24.61 23.60
CA THR A 810 75.69 23.89 24.57
C THR A 810 75.67 22.37 24.32
N ARG A 811 76.09 21.89 23.15
CA ARG A 811 76.18 20.45 22.82
C ARG A 811 77.39 19.71 23.43
N GLN A 812 78.28 20.38 24.18
CA GLN A 812 79.56 19.80 24.62
C GLN A 812 79.73 19.56 26.14
N LEU A 813 78.70 19.74 26.98
CA LEU A 813 78.87 19.76 28.46
C LEU A 813 77.92 18.86 29.28
N SER A 814 77.76 17.57 28.92
CA SER A 814 77.35 16.52 29.88
C SER A 814 77.70 15.08 29.44
N MET A 815 78.19 14.27 30.38
CA MET A 815 78.74 12.89 30.27
C MET A 815 78.62 12.21 31.66
N THR A 816 78.75 10.89 31.87
CA THR A 816 78.90 9.69 31.00
C THR A 816 77.63 8.80 31.14
N GLU A 817 77.42 7.60 30.55
CA GLU A 817 78.21 6.38 30.27
C GLU A 817 78.65 5.58 31.53
N PRO A 818 78.67 4.21 31.50
CA PRO A 818 79.59 3.46 30.60
C PRO A 818 79.03 2.19 29.91
N SER A 819 79.64 1.83 28.76
CA SER A 819 79.95 0.47 28.20
C SER A 819 78.95 -0.72 28.27
N ALA A 820 78.87 -1.74 27.41
CA ALA A 820 79.44 -2.23 26.12
C ALA A 820 79.04 -3.76 26.04
N PRO A 821 79.35 -4.62 25.02
CA PRO A 821 80.17 -4.44 23.80
C PRO A 821 79.58 -4.99 22.45
N TYR A 822 80.22 -4.58 21.33
CA TYR A 822 80.56 -5.28 20.05
C TYR A 822 79.70 -6.45 19.48
N ASN A 823 79.58 -6.66 18.14
CA ASN A 823 80.59 -6.44 17.09
C ASN A 823 80.07 -6.25 15.62
N SER A 824 80.84 -5.47 14.84
CA SER A 824 81.08 -5.46 13.36
C SER A 824 80.00 -5.81 12.30
N GLY A 825 79.87 -5.00 11.23
CA GLY A 825 79.03 -5.36 10.06
C GLY A 825 79.13 -4.60 8.71
N TYR A 826 80.06 -3.63 8.49
CA TYR A 826 80.30 -2.91 7.21
C TYR A 826 79.18 -2.05 6.59
N THR A 827 79.60 -0.97 5.91
CA THR A 827 78.80 -0.13 4.99
C THR A 827 79.29 -0.28 3.54
N PRO A 828 78.53 0.20 2.54
CA PRO A 828 78.94 1.45 1.89
C PRO A 828 77.80 2.50 1.77
N ALA A 829 78.17 3.72 1.37
CA ALA A 829 77.31 4.91 1.36
C ALA A 829 76.61 5.19 0.01
N PRO A 830 75.51 5.97 -0.02
CA PRO A 830 74.86 6.43 -1.25
C PRO A 830 75.57 7.64 -1.90
N PRO A 831 75.87 7.61 -3.22
CA PRO A 831 76.29 8.75 -4.03
C PRO A 831 75.03 9.46 -4.65
N PRO A 832 75.12 10.59 -5.38
CA PRO A 832 74.54 11.83 -4.86
C PRO A 832 73.38 12.42 -5.68
N LYS A 833 72.65 13.38 -5.09
CA LYS A 833 71.76 14.30 -5.81
C LYS A 833 72.57 15.39 -6.52
N PRO A 834 72.18 15.76 -7.75
CA PRO A 834 72.23 17.16 -8.16
C PRO A 834 70.90 17.67 -8.74
N GLN A 835 70.47 18.83 -8.22
CA GLN A 835 69.79 19.94 -8.92
C GLN A 835 68.53 19.68 -9.77
N ALA A 836 67.45 20.34 -9.36
CA ALA A 836 66.59 21.08 -10.30
C ALA A 836 66.85 22.58 -10.08
N PHE A 837 67.07 23.34 -11.15
CA PHE A 837 67.36 24.79 -11.11
C PHE A 837 66.10 25.62 -11.42
N GLN A 838 66.20 26.95 -11.24
CA GLN A 838 65.09 27.91 -11.32
C GLN A 838 64.74 28.33 -12.77
N GLN A 839 63.46 28.67 -13.00
CA GLN A 839 62.94 29.81 -13.78
C GLN A 839 61.41 29.87 -13.56
N GLN A 840 60.80 30.95 -13.07
CA GLN A 840 60.52 32.28 -13.66
C GLN A 840 59.36 32.32 -14.68
N GLN A 841 58.45 33.28 -14.45
CA GLN A 841 57.27 33.68 -15.24
C GLN A 841 57.66 34.74 -16.32
N PRO A 842 56.70 35.29 -17.11
CA PRO A 842 55.61 34.72 -17.92
C PRO A 842 55.88 35.06 -19.43
N PRO A 843 54.92 35.19 -20.40
CA PRO A 843 53.89 36.25 -20.47
C PRO A 843 52.56 35.87 -21.18
N SER A 844 51.69 36.86 -21.43
CA SER A 844 50.44 36.76 -22.23
C SER A 844 50.52 37.54 -23.56
N PRO A 845 49.63 37.26 -24.54
CA PRO A 845 49.17 38.24 -25.55
C PRO A 845 47.63 38.45 -25.47
N TYR A 846 47.12 39.69 -25.30
CA TYR A 846 46.73 40.69 -26.33
C TYR A 846 45.45 40.32 -27.15
N GLY A 847 44.47 41.21 -27.39
CA GLY A 847 44.24 42.65 -27.06
C GLY A 847 42.94 43.15 -27.76
N ILE A 848 42.42 44.40 -27.75
CA ILE A 848 42.58 45.71 -27.04
C ILE A 848 41.36 46.60 -27.44
N TYR A 849 40.80 47.47 -26.57
CA TYR A 849 40.21 48.84 -26.82
C TYR A 849 39.07 49.27 -25.86
N GLY A 850 39.07 50.54 -25.40
CA GLY A 850 37.95 51.29 -24.74
C GLY A 850 37.61 50.88 -23.29
N ALA A 851 37.56 51.70 -22.23
CA ALA A 851 37.22 53.12 -21.99
C ALA A 851 35.71 53.48 -22.12
N SER A 852 35.04 54.22 -21.21
CA SER A 852 35.36 54.67 -19.83
C SER A 852 34.20 55.49 -19.22
N THR A 853 33.85 55.33 -17.93
CA THR A 853 33.39 56.45 -17.03
C THR A 853 33.18 56.03 -15.57
N THR A 854 33.86 56.75 -14.67
CA THR A 854 33.53 57.11 -13.26
C THR A 854 32.38 56.39 -12.51
N ALA A 855 32.72 55.81 -11.36
CA ALA A 855 31.85 55.75 -10.18
C ALA A 855 32.40 56.67 -9.07
N VAL A 856 31.52 57.26 -8.27
CA VAL A 856 31.89 58.01 -7.05
C VAL A 856 31.15 57.40 -5.87
N THR A 857 31.89 56.82 -4.94
CA THR A 857 31.37 56.26 -3.68
C THR A 857 32.17 56.82 -2.51
N SER A 858 31.58 57.77 -1.78
CA SER A 858 32.04 58.13 -0.44
C SER A 858 31.69 57.00 0.54
N ASN A 859 32.59 56.73 1.49
CA ASN A 859 32.56 55.52 2.31
C ASN A 859 32.78 55.91 3.78
N TYR A 860 31.98 55.37 4.71
CA TYR A 860 32.16 55.58 6.15
C TYR A 860 31.78 54.36 7.00
N GLY A 861 32.82 53.67 7.50
CA GLY A 861 32.92 53.24 8.89
C GLY A 861 31.94 52.20 9.42
N THR A 862 32.25 50.92 9.23
CA THR A 862 31.84 49.84 10.15
C THR A 862 32.95 49.52 11.14
N SER A 863 32.64 49.44 12.43
CA SER A 863 33.55 48.93 13.47
C SER A 863 32.79 48.02 14.46
N THR A 864 33.41 46.89 14.80
CA THR A 864 32.86 45.85 15.68
C THR A 864 33.72 45.68 16.92
N PHE A 865 33.12 45.50 18.12
CA PHE A 865 33.35 44.34 19.04
C PHE A 865 32.75 44.56 20.46
N GLN A 866 31.96 43.58 20.94
CA GLN A 866 31.78 43.16 22.37
C GLN A 866 31.24 44.18 23.42
N PRO A 867 30.99 43.84 24.72
CA PRO A 867 31.03 42.54 25.44
C PRO A 867 29.80 42.16 26.34
N THR A 868 29.79 40.91 26.86
CA THR A 868 29.29 40.36 28.18
C THR A 868 27.92 40.70 28.85
N GLN A 869 27.23 39.63 29.34
CA GLN A 869 26.59 39.36 30.67
C GLN A 869 26.25 40.55 31.63
N PRO A 870 25.11 40.57 32.39
CA PRO A 870 24.86 39.61 33.50
C PRO A 870 23.41 39.38 34.08
N ILE A 871 23.28 38.36 34.97
CA ILE A 871 22.55 38.24 36.29
C ILE A 871 21.06 38.70 36.48
N GLN A 872 20.30 37.93 37.28
CA GLN A 872 18.92 38.22 37.78
C GLN A 872 18.88 38.84 39.20
N GLN A 873 17.85 39.65 39.54
CA GLN A 873 17.34 39.79 40.93
C GLN A 873 15.88 40.29 41.06
N GLN A 874 15.37 40.41 42.30
CA GLN A 874 13.95 40.33 42.72
C GLN A 874 13.19 41.67 42.86
N TYR A 875 11.84 41.59 42.81
CA TYR A 875 10.85 42.43 43.53
C TYR A 875 9.51 41.65 43.56
N THR A 876 8.56 41.66 44.52
CA THR A 876 8.42 41.91 45.97
C THR A 876 6.96 41.51 46.34
N ARG A 877 6.62 41.48 47.64
CA ARG A 877 5.34 40.99 48.23
C ARG A 877 4.30 42.12 48.46
N PRO A 878 3.01 41.88 48.87
CA PRO A 878 2.66 41.35 50.21
C PRO A 878 1.59 40.21 50.26
N ALA A 879 0.54 40.34 51.10
CA ALA A 879 0.15 39.27 52.03
C ALA A 879 -1.30 39.35 52.58
N TYR A 880 -1.61 38.48 53.56
CA TYR A 880 -2.87 38.26 54.31
C TYR A 880 -3.95 37.47 53.53
N ASN A 881 -4.67 36.48 54.09
CA ASN A 881 -4.73 35.88 55.44
C ASN A 881 -5.25 34.40 55.32
N ASN A 882 -5.38 33.50 56.31
CA ASN A 882 -5.14 33.45 57.77
C ASN A 882 -4.86 31.96 58.23
N GLN A 883 -4.94 31.66 59.53
CA GLN A 883 -4.83 30.34 60.22
C GLN A 883 -5.96 30.20 61.31
N PRO A 884 -6.05 29.18 62.24
CA PRO A 884 -5.06 28.15 62.67
C PRO A 884 -5.53 26.71 63.10
N ASN A 885 -4.53 25.81 63.24
CA ASN A 885 -4.28 24.74 64.25
C ASN A 885 -5.27 23.60 64.63
N TYR A 886 -4.73 22.37 64.77
CA TYR A 886 -4.10 21.89 66.03
C TYR A 886 -3.03 20.78 65.79
N GLN A 887 -2.26 20.42 66.83
CA GLN A 887 -0.97 19.65 66.84
C GLN A 887 -1.14 18.19 67.40
N PRO A 888 -0.10 17.32 67.67
CA PRO A 888 1.39 17.45 67.61
C PRO A 888 2.20 16.22 67.02
N GLN A 889 3.52 16.21 67.28
CA GLN A 889 4.65 15.36 66.80
C GLN A 889 4.62 13.87 67.23
N TYR A 890 5.39 12.91 66.65
CA TYR A 890 6.88 12.81 66.66
C TYR A 890 7.54 11.80 65.67
N GLN A 891 8.86 12.03 65.43
CA GLN A 891 9.95 11.11 64.99
C GLN A 891 10.13 10.66 63.51
N GLN A 892 11.40 10.32 63.21
CA GLN A 892 12.05 9.77 61.99
C GLN A 892 13.03 8.66 62.48
N PRO A 893 13.78 7.85 61.66
CA PRO A 893 14.05 7.85 60.20
C PRO A 893 13.73 6.45 59.58
N PRO A 894 14.28 5.93 58.44
CA PRO A 894 15.27 6.46 57.50
C PRO A 894 14.93 6.40 56.00
N GLN A 895 15.87 6.88 55.17
CA GLN A 895 15.79 6.94 53.71
C GLN A 895 16.37 5.67 53.05
N GLY A 896 15.69 5.15 52.03
CA GLY A 896 16.25 4.12 51.15
C GLY A 896 15.19 3.56 50.20
N ASN A 897 15.10 4.10 48.97
CA ASN A 897 14.51 3.46 47.77
C ASN A 897 14.41 4.36 46.53
N LYS A 898 14.57 5.70 46.64
CA LYS A 898 14.45 6.60 45.48
C LYS A 898 15.46 6.33 44.34
N ALA A 899 16.65 5.83 44.67
CA ALA A 899 17.62 5.37 43.66
C ALA A 899 17.11 4.14 42.90
N TYR A 900 16.59 3.13 43.61
CA TYR A 900 16.01 1.93 43.02
C TYR A 900 14.81 2.24 42.11
N ALA A 901 13.95 3.19 42.51
CA ALA A 901 12.83 3.65 41.68
C ALA A 901 13.29 4.32 40.37
N MET A 902 14.34 5.15 40.39
CA MET A 902 14.89 5.73 39.15
C MET A 902 15.64 4.70 38.29
N ILE A 903 16.35 3.75 38.89
CA ILE A 903 17.02 2.66 38.17
C ILE A 903 15.99 1.74 37.51
N LEU A 904 14.91 1.38 38.19
CA LEU A 904 13.80 0.63 37.59
C LEU A 904 13.09 1.43 36.49
N ALA A 905 12.88 2.75 36.67
CA ALA A 905 12.29 3.59 35.64
C ALA A 905 13.18 3.73 34.39
N THR A 906 14.51 3.81 34.54
CA THR A 906 15.43 3.83 33.38
C THR A 906 15.60 2.46 32.74
N ILE A 907 15.65 1.36 33.51
CA ILE A 907 15.61 -0.01 32.95
C ILE A 907 14.30 -0.24 32.19
N PHE A 908 13.15 0.24 32.71
CA PHE A 908 11.86 0.15 32.03
C PHE A 908 11.82 1.02 30.76
N ALA A 909 12.37 2.24 30.79
CA ALA A 909 12.46 3.11 29.61
C ALA A 909 13.41 2.54 28.53
N ILE A 910 14.54 1.95 28.92
CA ILE A 910 15.48 1.28 28.02
C ILE A 910 14.85 0.02 27.43
N SER A 911 14.12 -0.76 28.25
CA SER A 911 13.36 -1.92 27.77
C SER A 911 12.24 -1.51 26.81
N LEU A 912 11.54 -0.41 27.08
CA LEU A 912 10.49 0.14 26.21
C LEU A 912 11.08 0.66 24.88
N LEU A 913 12.25 1.31 24.92
CA LEU A 913 12.97 1.72 23.71
C LEU A 913 13.47 0.53 22.90
N ALA A 914 13.96 -0.54 23.55
CA ALA A 914 14.33 -1.79 22.89
C ALA A 914 13.11 -2.54 22.31
N LEU A 915 11.94 -2.44 22.95
CA LEU A 915 10.68 -2.96 22.42
C LEU A 915 10.23 -2.18 21.18
N LEU A 916 10.31 -0.84 21.24
CA LEU A 916 9.95 0.06 20.14
C LEU A 916 10.92 -0.04 18.95
N SER A 917 12.22 -0.26 19.17
CA SER A 917 13.18 -0.48 18.07
C SER A 917 12.98 -1.81 17.35
N ASN A 918 12.38 -2.80 18.02
CA ASN A 918 12.01 -4.09 17.41
C ASN A 918 10.60 -4.07 16.77
N LEU A 919 9.91 -2.93 16.76
CA LEU A 919 8.56 -2.76 16.20
C LEU A 919 8.56 -1.89 14.93
N THR A 920 9.42 -2.25 13.97
CA THR A 920 9.17 -1.94 12.55
C THR A 920 8.51 -3.16 11.87
N PRO A 921 7.40 -2.98 11.13
CA PRO A 921 6.65 -4.10 10.59
C PRO A 921 7.39 -4.76 9.42
N ARG A 922 7.77 -6.04 9.57
CA ARG A 922 8.02 -6.92 8.42
C ARG A 922 6.66 -7.42 7.91
N PRO A 923 6.37 -7.34 6.60
CA PRO A 923 5.15 -7.94 6.05
C PRO A 923 5.21 -9.47 6.10
N SER A 924 4.03 -10.10 6.05
CA SER A 924 3.79 -11.52 5.77
C SER A 924 4.60 -12.56 6.56
N PHE A 925 4.10 -12.94 7.74
CA PHE A 925 4.43 -14.22 8.39
C PHE A 925 3.24 -15.20 8.51
N PHE A 926 2.04 -14.79 8.05
CA PHE A 926 0.80 -15.58 8.10
C PHE A 926 0.07 -15.59 6.74
N ASN A 927 0.75 -16.08 5.69
CA ASN A 927 0.09 -16.48 4.45
C ASN A 927 -0.05 -18.01 4.42
N ASP A 928 -1.02 -18.55 5.18
CA ASP A 928 -1.50 -19.92 4.94
C ASP A 928 -2.87 -20.20 5.58
N VAL A 929 -3.63 -21.11 4.97
CA VAL A 929 -5.02 -21.51 5.29
C VAL A 929 -6.09 -20.42 5.01
N SER A 930 -6.55 -20.41 3.76
CA SER A 930 -7.94 -20.02 3.44
C SER A 930 -8.78 -21.30 3.29
N GLU A 931 -9.33 -21.80 4.41
CA GLU A 931 -10.18 -22.99 4.40
C GLU A 931 -11.58 -22.68 3.82
N THR A 932 -12.03 -23.53 2.91
CA THR A 932 -13.14 -23.22 1.99
C THR A 932 -14.51 -23.68 2.49
N GLU A 933 -15.06 -22.96 3.49
CA GLU A 933 -16.50 -23.05 3.77
C GLU A 933 -17.32 -22.35 2.68
N LYS A 934 -18.36 -23.04 2.16
CA LYS A 934 -19.17 -22.55 1.03
C LYS A 934 -19.90 -21.25 1.37
N SER A 935 -19.78 -20.27 0.48
CA SER A 935 -20.35 -18.93 0.62
C SER A 935 -21.84 -18.88 0.22
N ILE A 936 -22.71 -19.38 1.11
CA ILE A 936 -24.16 -19.14 1.01
C ILE A 936 -24.41 -17.62 1.08
N LYS A 937 -25.01 -17.06 0.03
CA LYS A 937 -25.27 -15.61 -0.09
C LYS A 937 -26.62 -15.22 0.54
N VAL A 938 -26.65 -15.08 1.86
CA VAL A 938 -27.76 -14.40 2.56
C VAL A 938 -27.69 -12.90 2.25
N ASN A 939 -28.73 -12.36 1.64
CA ASN A 939 -28.80 -10.97 1.17
C ASN A 939 -29.68 -10.13 2.10
N THR A 940 -29.07 -9.24 2.88
CA THR A 940 -29.73 -8.39 3.87
C THR A 940 -29.12 -6.99 3.85
N GLU A 941 -29.93 -5.98 3.54
CA GLU A 941 -29.49 -4.58 3.57
C GLU A 941 -29.30 -4.10 5.03
N PRO A 942 -28.18 -3.43 5.38
CA PRO A 942 -27.96 -2.97 6.74
C PRO A 942 -28.85 -1.77 7.08
N ILE A 943 -29.76 -1.95 8.04
CA ILE A 943 -30.62 -0.87 8.56
C ILE A 943 -29.76 0.32 8.99
N SER A 944 -30.01 1.49 8.40
CA SER A 944 -29.26 2.72 8.63
C SER A 944 -29.19 3.10 10.12
N ALA A 945 -28.11 3.75 10.52
CA ALA A 945 -27.90 4.17 11.90
C ALA A 945 -28.95 5.17 12.44
N LYS A 946 -29.78 5.75 11.56
CA LYS A 946 -30.89 6.66 11.92
C LYS A 946 -32.23 5.94 12.16
N ASP A 947 -32.38 4.71 11.64
CA ASP A 947 -33.66 4.02 11.55
C ASP A 947 -33.78 2.85 12.55
N TRP A 948 -32.68 2.51 13.23
CA TRP A 948 -32.67 1.48 14.29
C TRP A 948 -33.20 2.04 15.61
N ILE A 949 -34.24 1.40 16.15
CA ILE A 949 -34.86 1.75 17.44
C ILE A 949 -34.49 0.68 18.49
N PRO A 950 -33.99 1.07 19.68
CA PRO A 950 -33.70 0.12 20.75
C PRO A 950 -34.93 -0.70 21.18
N LYS A 951 -34.76 -2.02 21.32
CA LYS A 951 -35.80 -2.92 21.84
C LYS A 951 -36.15 -2.53 23.28
N LYS A 952 -37.45 -2.47 23.62
CA LYS A 952 -37.91 -2.23 24.99
C LYS A 952 -38.26 -3.55 25.67
N TRP A 953 -37.36 -4.05 26.52
CA TRP A 953 -37.60 -5.24 27.33
C TRP A 953 -38.27 -4.91 28.67
N GLY A 954 -38.93 -5.91 29.27
CA GLY A 954 -39.40 -5.82 30.66
C GLY A 954 -38.26 -5.97 31.68
N ARG A 955 -38.60 -5.90 32.97
CA ARG A 955 -37.68 -6.31 34.05
C ARG A 955 -37.40 -7.81 33.97
N LEU A 956 -36.25 -8.24 34.49
CA LEU A 956 -35.91 -9.66 34.51
C LEU A 956 -36.63 -10.38 35.67
N GLY A 957 -36.64 -11.71 35.64
CA GLY A 957 -37.04 -12.51 36.78
C GLY A 957 -36.18 -12.18 38.00
N LYS A 958 -36.80 -12.04 39.18
CA LYS A 958 -36.13 -11.57 40.41
C LYS A 958 -34.87 -12.36 40.77
N GLU A 959 -34.89 -13.67 40.52
CA GLU A 959 -33.75 -14.57 40.77
C GLU A 959 -32.53 -14.20 39.90
N ILE A 960 -32.75 -13.78 38.66
CA ILE A 960 -31.71 -13.34 37.72
C ILE A 960 -31.21 -11.94 38.09
N GLU A 961 -32.12 -11.01 38.45
CA GLU A 961 -31.73 -9.68 38.94
C GLU A 961 -30.86 -9.77 40.21
N GLN A 962 -31.20 -10.70 41.13
CA GLN A 962 -30.41 -10.96 42.33
C GLN A 962 -29.06 -11.63 42.02
N ALA A 963 -29.03 -12.68 41.19
CA ALA A 963 -27.79 -13.35 40.81
C ALA A 963 -26.81 -12.44 40.04
N ILE A 964 -27.31 -11.52 39.21
CA ILE A 964 -26.49 -10.46 38.60
C ILE A 964 -25.97 -9.51 39.67
N SER A 965 -26.82 -9.05 40.60
CA SER A 965 -26.42 -8.12 41.68
C SER A 965 -25.31 -8.69 42.58
N ASP A 966 -25.40 -9.96 42.95
CA ASP A 966 -24.42 -10.63 43.82
C ASP A 966 -23.04 -10.76 43.12
N ASN A 967 -23.03 -11.08 41.81
CA ASN A 967 -21.82 -11.41 41.05
C ASN A 967 -21.21 -10.25 40.23
N VAL A 968 -21.81 -9.06 40.23
CA VAL A 968 -21.25 -7.87 39.54
C VAL A 968 -20.04 -7.29 40.28
N ARG A 969 -18.95 -7.04 39.54
CA ARG A 969 -17.79 -6.24 39.97
C ARG A 969 -18.07 -4.75 39.72
N ILE A 970 -17.62 -3.87 40.61
CA ILE A 970 -17.83 -2.42 40.50
C ILE A 970 -16.48 -1.72 40.33
N ALA A 971 -16.25 -1.12 39.16
CA ALA A 971 -15.04 -0.37 38.85
C ALA A 971 -15.32 1.15 38.89
N LYS A 972 -14.58 1.88 39.73
CA LYS A 972 -14.76 3.33 39.92
C LYS A 972 -14.21 4.12 38.73
N ARG A 973 -15.06 4.83 37.99
CA ARG A 973 -14.68 5.72 36.88
C ARG A 973 -15.10 7.16 37.18
N LYS A 974 -14.42 8.14 36.58
CA LYS A 974 -14.64 9.59 36.85
C LYS A 974 -16.05 10.10 36.49
N ASN A 975 -16.85 9.32 35.76
CA ASN A 975 -18.18 9.69 35.26
C ASN A 975 -19.29 8.74 35.77
N GLY A 976 -19.03 7.93 36.80
CA GLY A 976 -19.96 6.93 37.34
C GLY A 976 -19.27 5.59 37.62
N ASP A 977 -19.93 4.73 38.39
CA ASP A 977 -19.42 3.40 38.72
C ASP A 977 -19.78 2.38 37.61
N GLU A 978 -18.77 1.72 37.03
CA GLU A 978 -18.97 0.73 35.98
C GLU A 978 -19.23 -0.66 36.58
N ARG A 979 -20.44 -1.17 36.35
CA ARG A 979 -20.83 -2.55 36.69
C ARG A 979 -20.32 -3.50 35.62
N ILE A 980 -19.37 -4.37 35.95
CA ILE A 980 -18.77 -5.37 35.07
C ILE A 980 -19.18 -6.76 35.54
N LEU A 981 -19.73 -7.59 34.65
CA LEU A 981 -20.09 -8.98 34.93
C LEU A 981 -19.26 -9.91 34.06
N LEU A 982 -18.45 -10.77 34.67
CA LEU A 982 -17.83 -11.91 34.00
C LEU A 982 -18.87 -13.01 33.80
N THR A 983 -19.09 -13.44 32.57
CA THR A 983 -20.13 -14.41 32.25
C THR A 983 -19.75 -15.40 31.15
N ALA A 984 -20.32 -16.60 31.24
CA ALA A 984 -20.19 -17.70 30.29
C ALA A 984 -21.55 -18.37 30.09
N VAL A 985 -21.75 -19.04 28.95
CA VAL A 985 -22.95 -19.84 28.64
C VAL A 985 -22.52 -21.30 28.41
N ALA A 986 -23.18 -22.24 29.07
CA ALA A 986 -22.81 -23.66 29.05
C ALA A 986 -24.03 -24.59 29.11
N ASN A 987 -23.86 -25.83 28.64
CA ASN A 987 -24.76 -26.95 28.93
C ASN A 987 -24.04 -28.03 29.77
N GLN A 988 -24.76 -29.06 30.20
CA GLN A 988 -24.23 -30.17 31.01
C GLN A 988 -23.09 -30.91 30.28
N GLY A 989 -23.15 -31.00 28.95
CA GLY A 989 -22.04 -31.52 28.13
C GLY A 989 -20.72 -30.75 28.30
N MET A 990 -20.76 -29.50 28.75
CA MET A 990 -19.60 -28.65 29.02
C MET A 990 -19.26 -28.52 30.51
N ALA A 991 -19.85 -29.34 31.40
CA ALA A 991 -19.66 -29.22 32.84
C ALA A 991 -18.18 -29.35 33.29
N GLU A 992 -17.42 -30.32 32.75
CA GLU A 992 -15.99 -30.46 33.07
C GLU A 992 -15.16 -29.24 32.63
N TYR A 993 -15.42 -28.71 31.42
CA TYR A 993 -14.74 -27.52 30.92
C TYR A 993 -15.08 -26.29 31.77
N THR A 994 -16.34 -26.16 32.18
CA THR A 994 -16.81 -25.07 33.07
C THR A 994 -16.13 -25.14 34.43
N LEU A 995 -15.99 -26.33 35.03
CA LEU A 995 -15.26 -26.50 36.29
C LEU A 995 -13.76 -26.18 36.13
N ASN A 996 -13.15 -26.51 34.99
CA ASN A 996 -11.74 -26.19 34.70
C ASN A 996 -11.53 -24.68 34.52
N TRP A 997 -12.47 -24.00 33.86
CA TRP A 997 -12.54 -22.55 33.74
C TRP A 997 -12.62 -21.88 35.13
N ILE A 998 -13.44 -22.40 36.04
CA ILE A 998 -13.54 -21.90 37.44
C ILE A 998 -12.25 -22.13 38.24
N GLU A 999 -11.63 -23.32 38.18
CA GLU A 999 -10.34 -23.53 38.84
C GLU A 999 -9.21 -22.66 38.23
N SER A 1000 -9.32 -22.27 36.95
CA SER A 1000 -8.41 -21.27 36.35
C SER A 1000 -8.65 -19.86 36.92
N LEU A 1001 -9.91 -19.43 37.07
CA LEU A 1001 -10.26 -18.15 37.71
C LEU A 1001 -9.74 -18.09 39.14
N LYS A 1002 -9.91 -19.16 39.92
CA LYS A 1002 -9.43 -19.32 41.29
C LYS A 1002 -7.90 -19.22 41.40
N LYS A 1003 -7.15 -19.80 40.46
CA LYS A 1003 -5.69 -19.61 40.36
C LYS A 1003 -5.29 -18.17 40.02
N THR A 1004 -6.15 -17.41 39.34
CA THR A 1004 -5.95 -15.97 39.08
C THR A 1004 -6.52 -15.04 40.15
N GLY A 1005 -7.23 -15.55 41.17
CA GLY A 1005 -7.90 -14.74 42.20
C GLY A 1005 -9.15 -14.01 41.70
N LEU A 1006 -9.89 -14.60 40.75
CA LEU A 1006 -11.09 -14.04 40.11
C LEU A 1006 -12.35 -14.93 40.28
N ASP A 1007 -12.29 -15.93 41.16
CA ASP A 1007 -13.41 -16.82 41.51
C ASP A 1007 -14.46 -16.18 42.43
N ASP A 1008 -14.18 -15.01 43.00
CA ASP A 1008 -15.11 -14.29 43.88
C ASP A 1008 -16.41 -13.86 43.18
N LYS A 1009 -16.36 -13.56 41.87
CA LYS A 1009 -17.43 -12.93 41.10
C LYS A 1009 -17.45 -13.30 39.62
N PHE A 1010 -18.36 -14.21 39.26
CA PHE A 1010 -18.71 -14.62 37.90
C PHE A 1010 -20.14 -15.18 37.86
N LEU A 1011 -20.77 -15.26 36.69
CA LEU A 1011 -22.11 -15.85 36.51
C LEU A 1011 -22.21 -16.72 35.24
N VAL A 1012 -22.43 -18.02 35.43
CA VAL A 1012 -22.69 -18.99 34.36
C VAL A 1012 -24.19 -19.05 34.07
N PHE A 1013 -24.56 -18.82 32.82
CA PHE A 1013 -25.91 -19.06 32.31
C PHE A 1013 -25.99 -20.49 31.77
N ALA A 1014 -26.71 -21.34 32.49
CA ALA A 1014 -26.98 -22.72 32.10
C ALA A 1014 -28.11 -22.77 31.07
N ILE A 1015 -27.92 -23.56 30.02
CA ILE A 1015 -28.95 -23.85 29.01
C ILE A 1015 -29.97 -24.86 29.57
N ASP A 1016 -29.50 -25.79 30.39
CA ASP A 1016 -30.19 -26.97 30.90
C ASP A 1016 -30.18 -27.05 32.43
N GLN A 1017 -31.20 -27.71 33.00
CA GLN A 1017 -31.35 -27.85 34.45
C GLN A 1017 -30.25 -28.74 35.08
N ASP A 1018 -29.80 -29.77 34.37
CA ASP A 1018 -28.76 -30.70 34.83
C ASP A 1018 -27.42 -29.99 35.13
N MET A 1019 -27.08 -28.95 34.35
CA MET A 1019 -25.92 -28.11 34.59
C MET A 1019 -26.09 -27.23 35.83
N VAL A 1020 -27.30 -26.72 36.08
CA VAL A 1020 -27.63 -25.99 37.32
C VAL A 1020 -27.47 -26.89 38.54
N GLU A 1021 -27.93 -28.14 38.47
CA GLU A 1021 -27.80 -29.10 39.58
C GLU A 1021 -26.36 -29.58 39.77
N THR A 1022 -25.62 -29.81 38.68
CA THR A 1022 -24.19 -30.15 38.71
C THR A 1022 -23.35 -29.03 39.31
N MET A 1023 -23.62 -27.77 38.95
CA MET A 1023 -22.96 -26.59 39.54
C MET A 1023 -23.33 -26.41 41.02
N LYS A 1024 -24.59 -26.58 41.40
CA LYS A 1024 -25.04 -26.57 42.81
C LYS A 1024 -24.35 -27.65 43.65
N LYS A 1025 -24.20 -28.86 43.10
CA LYS A 1025 -23.51 -30.00 43.76
C LYS A 1025 -22.03 -29.71 44.04
N HIS A 1026 -21.36 -28.92 43.20
CA HIS A 1026 -19.98 -28.47 43.42
C HIS A 1026 -19.87 -27.16 44.24
N GLY A 1027 -21.00 -26.64 44.77
CA GLY A 1027 -21.04 -25.47 45.65
C GLY A 1027 -21.31 -24.13 44.96
N TYR A 1028 -21.29 -24.06 43.63
CA TYR A 1028 -21.43 -22.83 42.83
C TYR A 1028 -22.89 -22.37 42.65
N GLY A 1029 -23.76 -22.69 43.61
CA GLY A 1029 -25.20 -22.43 43.55
C GLY A 1029 -25.62 -20.95 43.55
N LYS A 1030 -24.68 -20.02 43.75
CA LYS A 1030 -24.90 -18.56 43.61
C LYS A 1030 -24.35 -17.99 42.30
N GLN A 1031 -23.55 -18.77 41.57
CA GLN A 1031 -22.84 -18.39 40.35
C GLN A 1031 -23.41 -19.08 39.11
N VAL A 1032 -24.59 -19.71 39.22
CA VAL A 1032 -25.29 -20.39 38.13
C VAL A 1032 -26.77 -19.98 38.09
N VAL A 1033 -27.28 -19.71 36.89
CA VAL A 1033 -28.69 -19.35 36.61
C VAL A 1033 -29.15 -20.08 35.36
N LEU A 1034 -30.37 -20.63 35.38
CA LEU A 1034 -31.01 -21.19 34.19
C LEU A 1034 -31.47 -20.06 33.25
N ILE A 1035 -31.21 -20.18 31.95
CA ILE A 1035 -31.76 -19.25 30.96
C ILE A 1035 -33.28 -19.47 30.84
N PRO A 1036 -34.13 -18.43 30.95
CA PRO A 1036 -35.57 -18.57 30.76
C PRO A 1036 -35.92 -19.07 29.36
N SER A 1037 -36.86 -20.01 29.25
CA SER A 1037 -37.35 -20.51 27.97
C SER A 1037 -37.92 -19.41 27.06
N GLU A 1038 -38.44 -18.32 27.63
CA GLU A 1038 -38.86 -17.11 26.91
C GLU A 1038 -37.74 -16.40 26.11
N TRP A 1039 -36.47 -16.68 26.42
CA TRP A 1039 -35.33 -16.11 25.70
C TRP A 1039 -34.94 -16.95 24.48
N PHE A 1040 -35.39 -18.21 24.40
CA PHE A 1040 -35.19 -19.08 23.26
C PHE A 1040 -36.38 -18.98 22.28
N HIS A 1041 -36.10 -19.10 20.99
CA HIS A 1041 -37.12 -19.11 19.92
C HIS A 1041 -37.08 -20.40 19.09
N ILE A 1042 -36.23 -21.35 19.50
CA ILE A 1042 -35.92 -22.64 18.87
C ILE A 1042 -35.60 -23.63 20.01
N GLU A 1043 -36.00 -24.89 19.88
CA GLU A 1043 -35.65 -25.94 20.84
C GLU A 1043 -34.15 -26.31 20.78
N LEU A 1044 -33.58 -26.67 21.93
CA LEU A 1044 -32.15 -26.95 22.12
C LEU A 1044 -31.91 -28.43 22.46
N SER A 1045 -30.67 -28.90 22.29
CA SER A 1045 -30.27 -30.27 22.60
C SER A 1045 -29.43 -30.32 23.88
N ASP A 1046 -29.70 -31.30 24.74
CA ASP A 1046 -29.00 -31.52 26.02
C ASP A 1046 -27.61 -32.19 25.86
N THR A 1047 -27.19 -32.43 24.61
CA THR A 1047 -25.97 -33.18 24.25
C THR A 1047 -24.72 -32.30 24.06
N PHE A 1048 -23.54 -32.91 24.21
CA PHE A 1048 -22.27 -32.26 23.83
C PHE A 1048 -22.07 -32.33 22.31
N GLU A 1049 -22.53 -31.29 21.61
CA GLU A 1049 -22.55 -31.22 20.14
C GLU A 1049 -21.21 -30.75 19.55
N PRO A 1050 -20.58 -31.51 18.64
CA PRO A 1050 -19.26 -31.16 18.11
C PRO A 1050 -19.31 -29.99 17.11
N TRP A 1051 -18.17 -29.33 16.93
CA TRP A 1051 -18.00 -28.23 15.95
C TRP A 1051 -18.36 -28.70 14.52
N LEU A 1052 -19.25 -27.94 13.85
CA LEU A 1052 -19.97 -28.26 12.60
C LEU A 1052 -21.13 -29.28 12.67
N SER A 1053 -21.60 -29.65 13.86
CA SER A 1053 -22.89 -30.37 14.01
C SER A 1053 -24.10 -29.44 13.84
N THR A 1054 -25.26 -30.02 13.50
CA THR A 1054 -26.55 -29.32 13.42
C THR A 1054 -27.10 -28.85 14.78
N GLY A 1055 -26.57 -29.35 15.90
CA GLY A 1055 -26.93 -28.89 17.24
C GLY A 1055 -26.03 -27.78 17.81
N TYR A 1056 -24.85 -27.55 17.21
CA TYR A 1056 -23.91 -26.54 17.69
C TYR A 1056 -24.37 -25.09 17.44
N THR A 1057 -25.04 -24.82 16.31
CA THR A 1057 -25.43 -23.44 15.95
C THR A 1057 -26.49 -22.84 16.87
N PRO A 1058 -27.56 -23.54 17.32
CA PRO A 1058 -28.44 -23.06 18.39
C PRO A 1058 -27.71 -22.64 19.67
N ILE A 1059 -26.70 -23.41 20.11
CA ILE A 1059 -25.89 -23.06 21.30
C ILE A 1059 -25.12 -21.74 21.07
N THR A 1060 -24.59 -21.51 19.86
CA THR A 1060 -23.96 -20.21 19.54
C THR A 1060 -24.94 -19.06 19.40
N HIS A 1061 -26.22 -19.31 19.07
CA HIS A 1061 -27.25 -18.28 19.06
C HIS A 1061 -27.65 -17.86 20.49
N SER A 1062 -27.76 -18.83 21.41
CA SER A 1062 -28.03 -18.58 22.83
C SER A 1062 -27.02 -17.61 23.48
N LYS A 1063 -25.73 -17.69 23.09
CA LYS A 1063 -24.69 -16.74 23.51
C LYS A 1063 -25.04 -15.29 23.14
N SER A 1064 -25.36 -15.04 21.86
CA SER A 1064 -25.75 -13.70 21.35
C SER A 1064 -26.95 -13.14 22.10
N LEU A 1065 -27.97 -13.97 22.36
CA LEU A 1065 -29.20 -13.59 23.05
C LEU A 1065 -28.96 -13.17 24.51
N VAL A 1066 -28.21 -13.96 25.28
CA VAL A 1066 -27.88 -13.64 26.69
C VAL A 1066 -27.11 -12.32 26.78
N VAL A 1067 -26.13 -12.09 25.89
CA VAL A 1067 -25.38 -10.83 25.88
C VAL A 1067 -26.27 -9.64 25.46
N GLU A 1068 -27.18 -9.80 24.49
CA GLU A 1068 -28.14 -8.73 24.17
C GLU A 1068 -28.94 -8.34 25.42
N ARG A 1069 -29.54 -9.31 26.13
CA ARG A 1069 -30.35 -9.01 27.33
C ARG A 1069 -29.54 -8.30 28.41
N LEU A 1070 -28.30 -8.73 28.66
CA LEU A 1070 -27.43 -8.09 29.66
C LEU A 1070 -27.05 -6.64 29.31
N LEU A 1071 -26.80 -6.30 28.04
CA LEU A 1071 -26.54 -4.91 27.64
C LEU A 1071 -27.75 -3.97 27.83
N TYR A 1072 -28.98 -4.50 27.86
CA TYR A 1072 -30.18 -3.73 28.22
C TYR A 1072 -30.42 -3.60 29.74
N THR A 1073 -29.55 -4.19 30.60
CA THR A 1073 -29.59 -4.01 32.06
C THR A 1073 -28.63 -2.93 32.59
N ASP A 1074 -27.97 -2.19 31.69
CA ASP A 1074 -26.86 -1.26 31.97
C ASP A 1074 -25.67 -1.90 32.69
N VAL A 1075 -25.35 -3.15 32.33
CA VAL A 1075 -24.17 -3.90 32.78
C VAL A 1075 -23.17 -4.02 31.63
N THR A 1076 -21.88 -3.81 31.93
CA THR A 1076 -20.78 -4.08 31.01
C THR A 1076 -20.51 -5.59 31.03
N VAL A 1077 -20.74 -6.25 29.90
CA VAL A 1077 -20.60 -7.71 29.79
C VAL A 1077 -19.16 -8.05 29.46
N TRP A 1078 -18.50 -8.81 30.32
CA TRP A 1078 -17.24 -9.49 30.03
C TRP A 1078 -17.56 -10.96 29.71
N PHE A 1079 -17.54 -11.31 28.43
CA PHE A 1079 -17.90 -12.63 27.93
C PHE A 1079 -16.67 -13.52 27.80
N SER A 1080 -16.79 -14.77 28.25
CA SER A 1080 -15.79 -15.83 28.06
C SER A 1080 -16.49 -17.15 27.72
N ASP A 1081 -15.98 -17.85 26.71
CA ASP A 1081 -16.23 -19.27 26.54
C ASP A 1081 -15.53 -20.10 27.63
N VAL A 1082 -16.11 -21.26 27.94
CA VAL A 1082 -15.60 -22.21 28.96
C VAL A 1082 -14.40 -23.03 28.48
N ASP A 1083 -14.07 -22.94 27.19
CA ASP A 1083 -12.85 -23.49 26.57
C ASP A 1083 -11.59 -22.63 26.82
N ILE A 1084 -11.69 -21.60 27.68
CA ILE A 1084 -10.62 -20.68 28.01
C ILE A 1084 -10.00 -21.06 29.35
N VAL A 1085 -8.67 -20.99 29.44
CA VAL A 1085 -7.93 -21.14 30.70
C VAL A 1085 -7.24 -19.83 31.02
N PHE A 1086 -7.58 -19.23 32.17
CA PHE A 1086 -6.91 -18.03 32.66
C PHE A 1086 -5.57 -18.37 33.30
N THR A 1087 -4.54 -17.60 32.95
CA THR A 1087 -3.14 -17.88 33.32
C THR A 1087 -2.44 -16.73 34.04
N SER A 1088 -3.05 -15.54 34.10
CA SER A 1088 -2.48 -14.35 34.74
C SER A 1088 -3.45 -13.67 35.71
N THR A 1089 -2.98 -13.38 36.92
CA THR A 1089 -3.71 -12.59 37.93
C THR A 1089 -4.00 -11.15 37.47
N SER A 1090 -3.16 -10.59 36.59
CA SER A 1090 -3.27 -9.19 36.14
C SER A 1090 -4.27 -8.95 35.00
N ILE A 1091 -5.01 -9.98 34.55
CA ILE A 1091 -5.88 -9.87 33.37
C ILE A 1091 -6.99 -8.83 33.55
N TYR A 1092 -7.62 -8.75 34.74
CA TYR A 1092 -8.68 -7.78 35.02
C TYR A 1092 -8.17 -6.33 34.96
N ASP A 1093 -7.04 -6.04 35.60
CA ASP A 1093 -6.43 -4.71 35.58
C ASP A 1093 -5.95 -4.31 34.18
N TYR A 1094 -5.39 -5.24 33.41
CA TYR A 1094 -5.00 -5.02 32.01
C TYR A 1094 -6.22 -4.68 31.13
N LEU A 1095 -7.33 -5.41 31.28
CA LEU A 1095 -8.57 -5.13 30.54
C LEU A 1095 -9.16 -3.78 30.93
N LEU A 1096 -9.23 -3.47 32.23
CA LEU A 1096 -9.73 -2.18 32.74
C LEU A 1096 -8.84 -1.02 32.30
N MET A 1097 -7.51 -1.21 32.23
CA MET A 1097 -6.56 -0.26 31.67
C MET A 1097 -6.79 -0.04 30.17
N LYS A 1098 -6.87 -1.10 29.36
CA LYS A 1098 -7.13 -1.00 27.90
C LYS A 1098 -8.48 -0.33 27.62
N LEU A 1099 -9.53 -0.71 28.35
CA LEU A 1099 -10.90 -0.16 28.22
C LEU A 1099 -11.01 1.33 28.63
N ASN A 1100 -10.09 1.83 29.46
CA ASN A 1100 -10.01 3.24 29.86
C ASN A 1100 -8.85 4.02 29.21
N SER A 1101 -8.02 3.38 28.39
CA SER A 1101 -6.87 4.00 27.71
C SER A 1101 -7.27 5.09 26.71
N ARG A 1102 -8.46 4.97 26.11
CA ARG A 1102 -9.10 6.00 25.27
C ARG A 1102 -10.47 6.33 25.84
N LYS A 1103 -10.91 7.59 25.68
CA LYS A 1103 -12.24 8.03 26.15
C LYS A 1103 -13.42 7.36 25.43
N GLN A 1104 -13.20 6.90 24.20
CA GLN A 1104 -14.22 6.40 23.27
C GLN A 1104 -14.23 4.86 23.11
N THR A 1105 -13.42 4.11 23.87
CA THR A 1105 -13.47 2.64 23.79
C THR A 1105 -14.75 2.11 24.43
N GLU A 1106 -15.62 1.49 23.63
CA GLU A 1106 -16.86 0.85 24.05
C GLU A 1106 -16.72 -0.67 24.13
N THR A 1107 -15.74 -1.28 23.44
CA THR A 1107 -15.57 -2.73 23.37
C THR A 1107 -14.12 -3.15 23.14
N LEU A 1108 -13.72 -4.28 23.73
CA LEU A 1108 -12.49 -5.00 23.39
C LEU A 1108 -12.83 -6.42 22.88
N PHE A 1109 -12.26 -6.83 21.74
CA PHE A 1109 -12.34 -8.22 21.23
C PHE A 1109 -10.97 -8.91 21.25
N SER A 1110 -10.97 -10.23 21.41
CA SER A 1110 -9.85 -11.08 21.00
C SER A 1110 -9.75 -11.18 19.47
N GLN A 1111 -8.55 -11.39 18.94
CA GLN A 1111 -8.28 -11.54 17.50
C GLN A 1111 -8.19 -13.02 17.11
N GLU A 1112 -8.53 -13.31 15.86
CA GLU A 1112 -8.33 -14.62 15.22
C GLU A 1112 -7.14 -14.61 14.24
N THR A 1113 -6.96 -13.49 13.54
CA THR A 1113 -5.81 -13.18 12.69
C THR A 1113 -5.38 -11.74 12.93
N GLU A 1114 -4.16 -11.37 12.54
CA GLU A 1114 -3.69 -10.00 12.71
C GLU A 1114 -4.60 -8.98 11.99
N GLN A 1115 -5.07 -8.00 12.76
CA GLN A 1115 -5.65 -6.72 12.33
C GLN A 1115 -7.00 -6.73 11.57
N LYS A 1116 -7.67 -7.87 11.39
CA LYS A 1116 -9.03 -7.90 10.77
C LYS A 1116 -10.07 -8.76 11.47
N ILE A 1117 -9.81 -10.06 11.65
CA ILE A 1117 -10.86 -11.01 12.09
C ILE A 1117 -10.90 -11.09 13.62
N ILE A 1118 -12.08 -10.91 14.22
CA ILE A 1118 -12.30 -11.11 15.66
C ILE A 1118 -12.59 -12.57 15.99
N ASN A 1119 -12.20 -12.98 17.21
CA ASN A 1119 -12.65 -14.20 17.85
C ASN A 1119 -13.77 -13.85 18.85
N SER A 1120 -14.94 -14.49 18.74
CA SER A 1120 -16.10 -14.18 19.60
C SER A 1120 -16.13 -14.94 20.92
N GLY A 1121 -15.16 -15.83 21.19
CA GLY A 1121 -15.08 -16.57 22.44
C GLY A 1121 -14.59 -15.74 23.64
N PHE A 1122 -14.00 -14.55 23.40
CA PHE A 1122 -13.59 -13.64 24.46
C PHE A 1122 -13.71 -12.17 24.05
N TYR A 1123 -14.52 -11.41 24.79
CA TYR A 1123 -14.70 -9.97 24.60
C TYR A 1123 -15.26 -9.26 25.83
N ILE A 1124 -15.20 -7.91 25.85
CA ILE A 1124 -15.89 -7.08 26.84
C ILE A 1124 -16.60 -5.91 26.15
N MET A 1125 -17.90 -5.72 26.45
CA MET A 1125 -18.79 -4.72 25.83
C MET A 1125 -19.46 -3.82 26.89
N ARG A 1126 -19.34 -2.50 26.74
CA ARG A 1126 -20.14 -1.51 27.50
C ARG A 1126 -21.60 -1.46 26.96
N PRO A 1127 -22.61 -1.11 27.78
CA PRO A 1127 -24.03 -1.09 27.40
C PRO A 1127 -24.42 0.14 26.52
N THR A 1128 -23.63 0.42 25.48
CA THR A 1128 -23.89 1.51 24.53
C THR A 1128 -24.88 1.09 23.45
N ASP A 1129 -25.56 2.06 22.84
CA ASP A 1129 -26.53 1.79 21.78
C ASP A 1129 -25.84 1.29 20.49
N SER A 1130 -24.56 1.65 20.28
CA SER A 1130 -23.68 1.04 19.28
C SER A 1130 -23.61 -0.48 19.43
N ASN A 1131 -23.31 -0.97 20.65
CA ASN A 1131 -23.15 -2.40 20.93
C ASN A 1131 -24.49 -3.14 20.90
N LYS A 1132 -25.57 -2.52 21.39
CA LYS A 1132 -26.93 -3.05 21.26
C LYS A 1132 -27.33 -3.21 19.78
N ARG A 1133 -26.96 -2.28 18.90
CA ARG A 1133 -27.18 -2.38 17.44
C ARG A 1133 -26.32 -3.49 16.80
N ILE A 1134 -25.05 -3.63 17.20
CA ILE A 1134 -24.16 -4.70 16.69
C ILE A 1134 -24.73 -6.09 17.02
N LEU A 1135 -25.20 -6.32 18.26
CA LEU A 1135 -25.81 -7.60 18.64
C LEU A 1135 -27.16 -7.81 17.97
N ALA A 1136 -28.02 -6.79 17.88
CA ALA A 1136 -29.31 -6.90 17.19
C ALA A 1136 -29.15 -7.25 15.70
N ALA A 1137 -28.14 -6.68 15.02
CA ALA A 1137 -27.80 -7.03 13.63
C ALA A 1137 -27.18 -8.43 13.52
N SER A 1138 -26.34 -8.83 14.48
CA SER A 1138 -25.75 -10.18 14.52
C SER A 1138 -26.82 -11.25 14.69
N ILE A 1139 -27.76 -11.06 15.63
CA ILE A 1139 -28.91 -11.95 15.86
C ILE A 1139 -29.77 -12.03 14.60
N TYR A 1140 -30.09 -10.89 13.96
CA TYR A 1140 -30.83 -10.88 12.69
C TYR A 1140 -30.15 -11.70 11.58
N ILE A 1141 -28.81 -11.70 11.49
CA ILE A 1141 -28.05 -12.54 10.55
C ILE A 1141 -28.07 -14.03 10.95
N GLN A 1142 -28.21 -14.36 12.23
CA GLN A 1142 -28.38 -15.75 12.70
C GLN A 1142 -29.81 -16.27 12.50
N ASP A 1143 -30.83 -15.40 12.52
CA ASP A 1143 -32.25 -15.73 12.32
C ASP A 1143 -32.67 -15.77 10.83
N SER A 1144 -31.96 -15.11 9.91
CA SER A 1144 -32.44 -14.82 8.53
C SER A 1144 -32.13 -15.89 7.46
N GLU A 1145 -32.41 -17.16 7.75
CA GLU A 1145 -32.59 -18.20 6.72
C GLU A 1145 -33.88 -19.04 6.94
N ALA A 1146 -34.40 -19.62 5.86
CA ALA A 1146 -35.84 -19.87 5.66
C ALA A 1146 -36.54 -20.88 6.60
N ASP A 1147 -35.80 -21.67 7.38
CA ASP A 1147 -36.32 -22.83 8.14
C ASP A 1147 -36.28 -22.67 9.67
N LYS A 1148 -36.07 -21.45 10.20
CA LYS A 1148 -35.90 -21.19 11.65
C LYS A 1148 -34.81 -22.05 12.31
N LYS A 1149 -33.70 -22.29 11.62
CA LYS A 1149 -32.51 -22.95 12.15
C LYS A 1149 -31.29 -22.09 11.85
N PRO A 1150 -30.51 -21.64 12.85
CA PRO A 1150 -29.31 -20.86 12.58
C PRO A 1150 -28.30 -21.72 11.81
N GLN A 1151 -27.94 -21.31 10.61
CA GLN A 1151 -26.82 -21.87 9.84
C GLN A 1151 -25.49 -21.14 10.14
N VAL A 1152 -25.57 -19.94 10.74
CA VAL A 1152 -24.43 -19.02 10.92
C VAL A 1152 -23.99 -18.98 12.38
N THR A 1153 -22.70 -19.24 12.62
CA THR A 1153 -22.08 -19.14 13.95
C THR A 1153 -21.96 -17.69 14.42
N GLN A 1154 -21.98 -17.48 15.74
CA GLN A 1154 -21.80 -16.17 16.37
C GLN A 1154 -20.59 -15.40 15.80
N GLN A 1155 -19.43 -16.06 15.68
CA GLN A 1155 -18.21 -15.44 15.16
C GLN A 1155 -18.38 -14.95 13.72
N ARG A 1156 -19.04 -15.72 12.84
CA ARG A 1156 -19.26 -15.35 11.44
C ARG A 1156 -20.30 -14.23 11.28
N ALA A 1157 -21.35 -14.25 12.11
CA ALA A 1157 -22.33 -13.15 12.16
C ALA A 1157 -21.70 -11.84 12.67
N MET A 1158 -20.96 -11.88 13.77
CA MET A 1158 -20.35 -10.68 14.36
C MET A 1158 -19.25 -10.10 13.46
N ASN A 1159 -18.39 -10.92 12.83
CA ASN A 1159 -17.39 -10.41 11.88
C ASN A 1159 -18.08 -9.70 10.69
N ARG A 1160 -19.14 -10.28 10.10
CA ARG A 1160 -19.88 -9.65 8.99
C ARG A 1160 -20.44 -8.27 9.35
N VAL A 1161 -21.01 -8.12 10.56
CA VAL A 1161 -21.50 -6.81 11.04
C VAL A 1161 -20.37 -5.81 11.26
N LEU A 1162 -19.16 -6.27 11.56
CA LEU A 1162 -17.99 -5.42 11.79
C LEU A 1162 -17.26 -5.04 10.49
N ASP A 1163 -17.27 -5.92 9.48
CA ASP A 1163 -16.82 -5.59 8.11
C ASP A 1163 -17.65 -4.43 7.54
N ASP A 1164 -18.98 -4.49 7.65
CA ASP A 1164 -19.92 -3.42 7.25
C ASP A 1164 -19.70 -2.10 8.02
N LEU A 1165 -19.04 -2.15 9.19
CA LEU A 1165 -18.70 -0.98 10.03
C LEU A 1165 -17.27 -0.45 9.83
N ASN A 1166 -16.46 -1.11 8.97
CA ASN A 1166 -15.17 -0.65 8.46
C ASN A 1166 -14.16 -0.22 9.56
N LEU A 1167 -13.70 -1.19 10.35
CA LEU A 1167 -12.86 -0.97 11.53
C LEU A 1167 -11.46 -0.41 11.23
N ASN A 1168 -11.15 0.77 11.76
CA ASN A 1168 -9.79 1.32 11.84
C ASN A 1168 -9.33 1.41 13.30
N TYR A 1169 -8.26 0.67 13.64
CA TYR A 1169 -7.68 0.53 14.97
C TYR A 1169 -7.33 1.85 15.69
N GLN A 1170 -7.22 2.98 14.99
CA GLN A 1170 -6.99 4.30 15.59
C GLN A 1170 -8.27 5.05 15.95
N THR A 1171 -9.37 4.85 15.21
CA THR A 1171 -10.57 5.70 15.26
C THR A 1171 -11.86 4.99 15.68
N SER A 1172 -11.91 3.66 15.68
CA SER A 1172 -13.08 2.89 16.11
C SER A 1172 -13.31 2.97 17.63
N THR A 1173 -14.59 2.87 18.04
CA THR A 1173 -14.99 2.63 19.44
C THR A 1173 -14.62 1.22 19.93
N ILE A 1174 -14.26 0.34 19.00
CA ILE A 1174 -13.83 -1.03 19.26
C ILE A 1174 -12.29 -1.06 19.21
N ALA A 1175 -11.67 -1.75 20.17
CA ALA A 1175 -10.24 -2.07 20.15
C ALA A 1175 -10.00 -3.58 20.20
N LEU A 1176 -8.80 -4.00 19.80
CA LEU A 1176 -8.41 -5.41 19.70
C LEU A 1176 -7.36 -5.75 20.78
N LEU A 1177 -7.41 -6.99 21.27
CA LEU A 1177 -6.47 -7.53 22.25
C LEU A 1177 -5.28 -8.18 21.54
N ASP A 1178 -4.09 -8.10 22.15
CA ASP A 1178 -2.83 -8.48 21.51
C ASP A 1178 -2.68 -10.03 21.46
N LEU A 1179 -2.50 -10.60 20.26
CA LEU A 1179 -2.49 -12.06 20.02
C LEU A 1179 -1.43 -12.84 20.83
N SER A 1180 -0.33 -12.20 21.21
CA SER A 1180 0.71 -12.80 22.06
C SER A 1180 0.28 -12.96 23.53
N LEU A 1181 -0.64 -12.11 24.00
CA LEU A 1181 -1.17 -12.13 25.37
C LEU A 1181 -2.53 -12.85 25.45
N PHE A 1182 -3.28 -12.90 24.35
CA PHE A 1182 -4.58 -13.56 24.23
C PHE A 1182 -4.58 -14.60 23.09
N PRO A 1183 -3.67 -15.60 23.09
CA PRO A 1183 -3.55 -16.57 22.02
C PRO A 1183 -4.76 -17.52 21.92
N HIS A 1184 -5.24 -17.69 20.69
CA HIS A 1184 -6.08 -18.81 20.29
C HIS A 1184 -5.28 -20.12 20.13
N GLY A 1185 -5.98 -21.26 20.15
CA GLY A 1185 -5.40 -22.59 20.33
C GLY A 1185 -4.31 -22.96 19.32
N ARG A 1186 -4.42 -22.52 18.06
CA ARG A 1186 -3.40 -22.77 17.02
C ARG A 1186 -2.06 -22.07 17.34
N MET A 1187 -2.09 -20.80 17.74
CA MET A 1187 -0.87 -20.08 18.12
C MET A 1187 -0.21 -20.61 19.40
N TYR A 1188 -0.99 -21.17 20.33
CA TYR A 1188 -0.46 -21.71 21.58
C TYR A 1188 0.01 -23.17 21.45
N PHE A 1189 -0.83 -24.08 20.93
CA PHE A 1189 -0.53 -25.52 20.90
C PHE A 1189 0.30 -25.96 19.68
N ASP A 1190 0.10 -25.37 18.50
CA ASP A 1190 0.81 -25.77 17.27
C ASP A 1190 2.07 -24.93 17.05
N LEU A 1191 1.96 -23.60 17.18
CA LEU A 1191 3.06 -22.67 16.90
C LEU A 1191 3.90 -22.29 18.15
N ASN A 1192 3.39 -22.58 19.35
CA ASN A 1192 4.04 -22.35 20.65
C ASN A 1192 4.60 -20.93 20.84
N ILE A 1193 3.94 -19.92 20.27
CA ILE A 1193 4.48 -18.57 20.08
C ILE A 1193 4.80 -17.85 21.40
N PRO A 1194 3.90 -17.76 22.40
CA PRO A 1194 4.21 -17.05 23.64
C PRO A 1194 5.43 -17.64 24.36
N THR A 1195 5.50 -18.96 24.46
CA THR A 1195 6.61 -19.71 25.05
C THR A 1195 7.93 -19.47 24.31
N LYS A 1196 7.90 -19.45 22.97
CA LYS A 1196 9.07 -19.20 22.11
C LYS A 1196 9.68 -17.80 22.33
N TYR A 1197 8.87 -16.82 22.71
CA TYR A 1197 9.32 -15.44 23.01
C TYR A 1197 9.38 -15.14 24.52
N GLY A 1198 9.26 -16.14 25.39
CA GLY A 1198 9.33 -15.98 26.85
C GLY A 1198 8.19 -15.17 27.46
N MET A 1199 7.06 -15.02 26.75
CA MET A 1199 5.89 -14.27 27.20
C MET A 1199 4.90 -15.18 27.92
N THR A 1200 4.48 -14.80 29.13
CA THR A 1200 3.33 -15.41 29.79
C THR A 1200 2.02 -14.87 29.20
N PRO A 1201 1.15 -15.72 28.61
CA PRO A 1201 -0.15 -15.26 28.16
C PRO A 1201 -1.05 -14.90 29.35
N MET A 1202 -2.03 -14.02 29.12
CA MET A 1202 -3.05 -13.66 30.10
C MET A 1202 -4.13 -14.75 30.22
N MET A 1203 -4.43 -15.39 29.08
CA MET A 1203 -5.31 -16.55 28.95
C MET A 1203 -4.93 -17.37 27.72
N VAL A 1204 -5.35 -18.64 27.66
CA VAL A 1204 -5.25 -19.50 26.47
C VAL A 1204 -6.65 -19.96 26.08
N HIS A 1205 -7.07 -19.71 24.83
CA HIS A 1205 -8.37 -20.17 24.31
C HIS A 1205 -8.20 -21.46 23.50
N ALA A 1206 -8.73 -22.59 23.95
CA ALA A 1206 -8.55 -23.92 23.34
C ALA A 1206 -9.39 -24.16 22.05
N ASN A 1207 -9.61 -23.12 21.26
CA ASN A 1207 -10.30 -23.20 19.96
C ASN A 1207 -9.49 -24.05 18.94
N TYR A 1208 -10.12 -24.46 17.84
CA TYR A 1208 -9.56 -25.31 16.77
C TYR A 1208 -9.17 -26.75 17.20
N ARG A 1209 -9.57 -27.22 18.39
CA ARG A 1209 -9.43 -28.62 18.83
C ARG A 1209 -10.79 -29.30 18.98
N LYS A 1210 -10.97 -30.44 18.30
CA LYS A 1210 -12.22 -31.23 18.30
C LYS A 1210 -12.13 -32.43 19.25
N GLY A 1211 -13.20 -32.69 20.00
CA GLY A 1211 -13.35 -33.87 20.88
C GLY A 1211 -12.25 -34.05 21.93
N ASP A 1212 -12.00 -35.30 22.33
CA ASP A 1212 -11.01 -35.70 23.35
C ASP A 1212 -9.64 -35.03 23.21
N ASN A 1213 -9.22 -34.73 21.98
CA ASN A 1213 -7.90 -34.14 21.71
C ASN A 1213 -7.76 -32.77 22.37
N LYS A 1214 -8.85 -32.02 22.55
CA LYS A 1214 -8.86 -30.77 23.34
C LYS A 1214 -8.48 -31.03 24.80
N LYS A 1215 -9.09 -32.02 25.45
CA LYS A 1215 -8.78 -32.38 26.85
C LYS A 1215 -7.36 -32.94 26.99
N LYS A 1216 -6.93 -33.79 26.04
CA LYS A 1216 -5.58 -34.36 25.99
C LYS A 1216 -4.50 -33.29 25.81
N ASP A 1217 -4.69 -32.30 24.93
CA ASP A 1217 -3.75 -31.18 24.77
C ASP A 1217 -3.73 -30.27 26.01
N LEU A 1218 -4.89 -29.94 26.60
CA LEU A 1218 -4.93 -29.17 27.86
C LEU A 1218 -4.17 -29.87 29.00
N ILE A 1219 -4.32 -31.18 29.15
CA ILE A 1219 -3.54 -31.99 30.13
C ILE A 1219 -2.05 -31.96 29.78
N LYS A 1220 -1.67 -32.21 28.52
CA LYS A 1220 -0.28 -32.26 28.03
C LYS A 1220 0.48 -30.96 28.28
N PHE A 1221 -0.18 -29.80 28.12
CA PHE A 1221 0.41 -28.48 28.37
C PHE A 1221 0.21 -27.97 29.81
N GLY A 1222 -0.35 -28.78 30.71
CA GLY A 1222 -0.52 -28.41 32.12
C GLY A 1222 -1.57 -27.32 32.37
N LEU A 1223 -2.54 -27.15 31.46
CA LEU A 1223 -3.65 -26.20 31.50
C LEU A 1223 -4.98 -26.85 31.92
N TRP A 1224 -4.98 -28.14 32.21
CA TRP A 1224 -6.07 -28.85 32.86
C TRP A 1224 -5.80 -28.92 34.37
N TYR A 1225 -6.78 -28.50 35.19
CA TYR A 1225 -6.62 -28.19 36.61
C TYR A 1225 -7.53 -29.01 37.54
N ILE A 1226 -8.40 -29.86 36.97
CA ILE A 1226 -9.19 -30.90 37.67
C ILE A 1226 -8.48 -32.25 37.54
#